data_AF-A0A2D5T1E1-F1
#
_entry.id   AF-A0A2D5T1E1-F1
#
_cell.length_a   1.000
_cell.length_b   1.000
_cell.length_c   1.000
_cell.angle_alpha   90.00
_cell.angle_beta   90.00
_cell.angle_gamma   90.00
#
_symmetry.space_group_name_H-M   'P 1'
#
loop_
_entity.id
_entity.type
_entity.pdbx_description
1 polymer ?
#
loop_
_entity_poly.entity_id
_entity_poly.type
_entity_poly.pdbx_seq_one_letter_code
_entity_poly.pdbx_strand_id
1 'polypeptide(L)'
;MRLTHIKLAGFKSFVEPSKIPFPDQMTCVVGPNGCGKSNVIDAVRWVLGESSAKNLRGDAMTDVIFNGSTHRKPVSQASVELFFDNTSGVLQGSLANRNQIAIKRLVTRDGQSLYFLNGSKCRKRDITDIFLGTGLGPRSYAIIEQGMISRLIESRPQELRVFLEEAAGVSKYKERRRETQTRIQSTRDNLERLLDMRQELKNQLDKLSVQAEQAKQYRELKRDERLLKGQVAVIKWQKLNAQQQQKAAEIAELEKQIRFFSDAHQGHADVLSALEAKLEQDTHKLEDTQQQKHRIHTEIIRFEQQKLSAQQQKTQLQADIDKQKQAFKEAQDALQTLQHAQTEFTEQQQAAEQGLEQAKDALFKAQSAFESSQATHKAQQAKLNAGQHEISEQRQSLQQAEQNLKQAELSLTHLQANMSEVAKQIEQQQSQSVTKELDAAKAEFNQLAKQMAGLQSQAKQHAVALDDAQTSYSKAELEERERAQKVSSCKANISALENVLSSLTEDVQQTLLQTLSVNASDAAIVESALLGMTLLPVSESTTEHGVWNSIQAPREGSVASLLQGQVYPAFLNQIQLLKQGQRFTPEQSWWMAVDGEGNLYGENFRVSKSKQTSVGLLTQQTQLNELNTELPKLIADVEQTKVQKAALQKRLQAAQQDVESNSANIHQIAQGMAKAQTHSELLEKQHANWQQTLEQYQQKQGSLQAQFTEQAAPIAKQKQQIADIEAALELLQAQQIELQTQADEQEQAYIQAASHSQTAQQALHQAELELQKVQNTWQLEQTKQQHSQSVLNSALERLETLQQQLEDQQLPLLECEEQLMILVEQHQEIEIQLEQCQAQKAQ
;
A
#
# COMPACT_ATOMS: atom_id res chain seq x y z
N MET A 1 12.36 -3.31 -28.79
CA MET A 1 11.43 -4.17 -29.55
C MET A 1 10.77 -3.33 -30.63
N ARG A 2 10.78 -3.76 -31.90
CA ARG A 2 10.26 -2.99 -33.05
C ARG A 2 9.32 -3.85 -33.90
N LEU A 3 8.17 -3.32 -34.32
CA LEU A 3 7.27 -4.02 -35.24
C LEU A 3 7.86 -4.04 -36.65
N THR A 4 8.01 -5.23 -37.25
CA THR A 4 8.60 -5.42 -38.60
C THR A 4 7.54 -5.58 -39.67
N HIS A 5 6.50 -6.36 -39.40
CA HIS A 5 5.37 -6.55 -40.30
C HIS A 5 4.16 -7.13 -39.57
N ILE A 6 2.98 -6.91 -40.15
CA ILE A 6 1.70 -7.45 -39.71
C ILE A 6 1.20 -8.41 -40.80
N LYS A 7 0.74 -9.60 -40.42
CA LYS A 7 -0.02 -10.50 -41.30
C LYS A 7 -1.48 -10.52 -40.87
N LEU A 8 -2.38 -10.29 -41.81
CA LEU A 8 -3.83 -10.20 -41.61
C LEU A 8 -4.50 -11.23 -42.51
N ALA A 9 -5.46 -11.98 -42.01
CA ALA A 9 -6.31 -12.84 -42.84
C ALA A 9 -7.71 -12.91 -42.23
N GLY A 10 -8.74 -12.70 -43.05
CA GLY A 10 -10.14 -12.69 -42.63
C GLY A 10 -10.53 -11.61 -41.61
N PHE A 11 -9.69 -10.59 -41.42
CA PHE A 11 -9.87 -9.56 -40.39
C PHE A 11 -10.48 -8.29 -40.99
N LYS A 12 -11.73 -7.97 -40.63
CA LYS A 12 -12.48 -6.81 -41.13
C LYS A 12 -12.37 -6.66 -42.66
N SER A 13 -11.78 -5.58 -43.15
CA SER A 13 -11.59 -5.31 -44.58
C SER A 13 -10.54 -6.21 -45.27
N PHE A 14 -9.73 -6.95 -44.51
CA PHE A 14 -8.63 -7.79 -45.01
C PHE A 14 -9.07 -9.24 -45.14
N VAL A 15 -9.76 -9.57 -46.24
CA VAL A 15 -10.29 -10.91 -46.51
C VAL A 15 -9.16 -11.90 -46.83
N GLU A 16 -8.29 -11.53 -47.77
CA GLU A 16 -7.16 -12.36 -48.19
C GLU A 16 -5.93 -12.16 -47.29
N PRO A 17 -5.08 -13.19 -47.13
CA PRO A 17 -3.81 -13.07 -46.42
C PRO A 17 -2.97 -11.91 -46.94
N SER A 18 -2.89 -10.85 -46.14
CA SER A 18 -2.23 -9.59 -46.48
C SER A 18 -1.05 -9.37 -45.54
N LYS A 19 0.11 -9.00 -46.09
CA LYS A 19 1.32 -8.68 -45.31
C LYS A 19 1.62 -7.18 -45.44
N ILE A 20 1.63 -6.47 -44.31
CA ILE A 20 1.94 -5.04 -44.25
C ILE A 20 3.33 -4.88 -43.61
N PRO A 21 4.38 -4.48 -44.36
CA PRO A 21 5.71 -4.25 -43.82
C PRO A 21 5.86 -2.86 -43.16
N PHE A 22 6.71 -2.77 -42.13
CA PHE A 22 7.07 -1.54 -41.41
C PHE A 22 8.60 -1.32 -41.49
N PRO A 23 9.12 -0.86 -42.63
CA PRO A 23 10.55 -0.86 -42.95
C PRO A 23 11.35 0.23 -42.22
N ASP A 24 10.72 1.29 -41.73
CA ASP A 24 11.38 2.40 -41.04
C ASP A 24 10.70 2.77 -39.70
N GLN A 25 11.33 3.65 -38.90
CA GLN A 25 10.81 4.16 -37.64
C GLN A 25 9.54 4.99 -37.82
N MET A 26 9.44 5.71 -38.94
CA MET A 26 8.26 6.48 -39.33
C MET A 26 7.61 5.83 -40.55
N THR A 27 6.37 5.39 -40.41
CA THR A 27 5.59 4.78 -41.50
C THR A 27 4.25 5.49 -41.60
N CYS A 28 3.88 5.95 -42.80
CA CYS A 28 2.60 6.60 -43.06
C CYS A 28 1.66 5.63 -43.79
N VAL A 29 0.42 5.51 -43.30
CA VAL A 29 -0.64 4.70 -43.93
C VAL A 29 -1.68 5.65 -44.53
N VAL A 30 -1.64 5.80 -45.86
CA VAL A 30 -2.54 6.69 -46.61
C VAL A 30 -3.53 5.90 -47.47
N GLY A 31 -4.68 6.50 -47.76
CA GLY A 31 -5.71 5.91 -48.60
C GLY A 31 -7.06 6.62 -48.45
N PRO A 32 -8.03 6.35 -49.33
CA PRO A 32 -9.36 6.97 -49.29
C PRO A 32 -10.18 6.51 -48.08
N ASN A 33 -11.25 7.22 -47.75
CA ASN A 33 -12.15 6.82 -46.66
C ASN A 33 -12.76 5.44 -46.93
N GLY A 34 -12.83 4.59 -45.90
CA GLY A 34 -13.32 3.22 -46.03
C GLY A 34 -12.31 2.17 -46.51
N CYS A 35 -11.08 2.54 -46.89
CA CYS A 35 -10.07 1.57 -47.38
C CYS A 35 -9.38 0.72 -46.27
N GLY A 36 -9.90 0.74 -45.04
CA GLY A 36 -9.38 -0.08 -43.95
C GLY A 36 -8.18 0.48 -43.18
N LYS A 37 -7.84 1.78 -43.33
CA LYS A 37 -6.71 2.42 -42.60
C LYS A 37 -6.80 2.22 -41.08
N SER A 38 -7.94 2.54 -40.48
CA SER A 38 -8.15 2.36 -39.03
C SER A 38 -8.14 0.90 -38.60
N ASN A 39 -8.51 -0.03 -39.50
CA ASN A 39 -8.52 -1.46 -39.20
C ASN A 39 -7.10 -2.01 -38.99
N VAL A 40 -6.06 -1.36 -39.53
CA VAL A 40 -4.66 -1.74 -39.25
C VAL A 40 -4.33 -1.50 -37.78
N ILE A 41 -4.78 -0.39 -37.19
CA ILE A 41 -4.59 -0.09 -35.77
C ILE A 41 -5.44 -1.03 -34.91
N ASP A 42 -6.69 -1.29 -35.32
CA ASP A 42 -7.57 -2.23 -34.61
C ASP A 42 -6.95 -3.63 -34.56
N ALA A 43 -6.29 -4.07 -35.63
CA ALA A 43 -5.60 -5.35 -35.68
C ALA A 43 -4.46 -5.43 -34.66
N VAL A 44 -3.67 -4.37 -34.52
CA VAL A 44 -2.59 -4.28 -33.52
C VAL A 44 -3.17 -4.33 -32.12
N ARG A 45 -4.16 -3.50 -31.80
CA ARG A 45 -4.83 -3.47 -30.48
C ARG A 45 -5.46 -4.81 -30.11
N TRP A 46 -6.09 -5.44 -31.09
CA TRP A 46 -6.74 -6.73 -30.91
C TRP A 46 -5.76 -7.83 -30.52
N VAL A 47 -4.59 -7.91 -31.18
CA VAL A 47 -3.56 -8.89 -30.82
C VAL A 47 -2.92 -8.58 -29.47
N LEU A 48 -2.69 -7.30 -29.15
CA LEU A 48 -2.08 -6.86 -27.88
C LEU A 48 -2.98 -7.05 -26.64
N GLY A 49 -4.23 -7.48 -26.83
CA GLY A 49 -5.07 -7.97 -25.74
C GLY A 49 -6.29 -7.12 -25.41
N GLU A 50 -6.70 -6.20 -26.28
CA GLU A 50 -7.98 -5.50 -26.15
C GLU A 50 -9.15 -6.52 -26.09
N SER A 51 -10.02 -6.33 -25.09
CA SER A 51 -11.19 -7.19 -24.80
C SER A 51 -12.52 -6.48 -25.01
N SER A 52 -12.53 -5.17 -25.14
CA SER A 52 -13.73 -4.39 -25.45
C SER A 52 -13.99 -4.41 -26.96
N ALA A 53 -15.10 -5.03 -27.38
CA ALA A 53 -15.55 -4.98 -28.78
C ALA A 53 -15.83 -3.54 -29.24
N LYS A 54 -16.36 -2.70 -28.33
CA LYS A 54 -16.62 -1.27 -28.58
C LYS A 54 -15.35 -0.51 -28.99
N ASN A 55 -14.23 -0.81 -28.33
CA ASN A 55 -12.93 -0.19 -28.66
C ASN A 55 -12.40 -0.67 -30.02
N LEU A 56 -12.87 -1.81 -30.50
CA LEU A 56 -12.54 -2.34 -31.83
C LEU A 56 -13.63 -1.99 -32.85
N ARG A 57 -14.52 -1.02 -32.57
CA ARG A 57 -15.59 -0.56 -33.47
C ARG A 57 -16.51 -1.72 -33.93
N GLY A 58 -16.84 -2.61 -33.00
CA GLY A 58 -17.81 -3.69 -33.18
C GLY A 58 -18.68 -3.86 -31.94
N ASP A 59 -19.77 -4.61 -32.06
CA ASP A 59 -20.69 -4.88 -30.96
C ASP A 59 -20.30 -6.18 -30.24
N ALA A 60 -19.79 -7.16 -30.98
CA ALA A 60 -19.27 -8.43 -30.48
C ALA A 60 -17.82 -8.66 -30.91
N MET A 61 -17.08 -9.48 -30.14
CA MET A 61 -15.70 -9.84 -30.48
C MET A 61 -15.57 -10.70 -31.76
N THR A 62 -16.67 -11.26 -32.24
CA THR A 62 -16.79 -11.95 -33.53
C THR A 62 -16.86 -10.99 -34.72
N ASP A 63 -17.17 -9.71 -34.50
CA ASP A 63 -17.33 -8.70 -35.57
C ASP A 63 -16.00 -8.26 -36.18
N VAL A 64 -14.89 -8.74 -35.62
CA VAL A 64 -13.56 -8.64 -36.24
C VAL A 64 -13.42 -9.57 -37.46
N ILE A 65 -14.28 -10.58 -37.59
CA ILE A 65 -14.30 -11.52 -38.71
C ILE A 65 -15.02 -10.89 -39.89
N PHE A 66 -14.46 -11.01 -41.09
CA PHE A 66 -15.12 -10.50 -42.29
C PHE A 66 -16.47 -11.21 -42.53
N ASN A 67 -17.55 -10.43 -42.45
CA ASN A 67 -18.93 -10.91 -42.56
C ASN A 67 -19.47 -10.98 -44.01
N GLY A 68 -18.63 -10.76 -45.01
CA GLY A 68 -19.02 -10.81 -46.42
C GLY A 68 -19.28 -9.41 -47.01
N SER A 69 -19.26 -9.34 -48.34
CA SER A 69 -19.69 -8.17 -49.12
C SER A 69 -20.49 -8.64 -50.34
N THR A 70 -21.05 -7.72 -51.11
CA THR A 70 -21.78 -8.02 -52.36
C THR A 70 -21.00 -8.91 -53.34
N HIS A 71 -19.67 -8.86 -53.31
CA HIS A 71 -18.78 -9.62 -54.20
C HIS A 71 -17.95 -10.71 -53.51
N ARG A 72 -18.00 -10.83 -52.17
CA ARG A 72 -17.14 -11.77 -51.42
C ARG A 72 -17.90 -12.49 -50.32
N LYS A 73 -17.74 -13.82 -50.24
CA LYS A 73 -18.35 -14.65 -49.21
C LYS A 73 -17.76 -14.35 -47.82
N PRO A 74 -18.57 -14.50 -46.75
CA PRO A 74 -18.06 -14.44 -45.38
C PRO A 74 -17.00 -15.51 -45.11
N VAL A 75 -16.08 -15.23 -44.19
CA VAL A 75 -15.06 -16.19 -43.72
C VAL A 75 -15.40 -16.68 -42.31
N SER A 76 -14.93 -17.89 -41.96
CA SER A 76 -15.23 -18.55 -40.68
C SER A 76 -14.29 -18.15 -39.54
N GLN A 77 -13.14 -17.55 -39.86
CA GLN A 77 -12.12 -17.18 -38.89
C GLN A 77 -11.37 -15.92 -39.31
N ALA A 78 -10.89 -15.18 -38.32
CA ALA A 78 -9.95 -14.08 -38.50
C ALA A 78 -8.65 -14.40 -37.75
N SER A 79 -7.51 -14.09 -38.36
CA SER A 79 -6.22 -14.16 -37.69
C SER A 79 -5.36 -12.95 -38.00
N VAL A 80 -4.69 -12.45 -36.97
CA VAL A 80 -3.72 -11.37 -37.06
C VAL A 80 -2.46 -11.83 -36.36
N GLU A 81 -1.32 -11.67 -37.02
CA GLU A 81 0.00 -12.01 -36.50
C GLU A 81 0.94 -10.80 -36.61
N LEU A 82 1.50 -10.39 -35.47
CA LEU A 82 2.45 -9.29 -35.33
C LEU A 82 3.87 -9.86 -35.19
N PHE A 83 4.80 -9.40 -36.03
CA PHE A 83 6.20 -9.80 -35.96
C PHE A 83 7.06 -8.66 -35.43
N PHE A 84 7.75 -8.92 -34.32
CA PHE A 84 8.63 -7.96 -33.66
C PHE A 84 10.08 -8.40 -33.74
N ASP A 85 10.96 -7.42 -34.01
CA ASP A 85 12.40 -7.52 -33.87
C ASP A 85 12.80 -7.19 -32.43
N ASN A 86 13.59 -8.09 -31.83
CA ASN A 86 14.10 -8.03 -30.47
C ASN A 86 15.65 -8.07 -30.41
N THR A 87 16.35 -7.75 -31.50
CA THR A 87 17.82 -7.64 -31.55
C THR A 87 18.43 -6.69 -30.50
N SER A 88 17.66 -5.73 -29.99
CA SER A 88 18.05 -4.79 -28.91
C SER A 88 18.02 -5.40 -27.50
N GLY A 89 17.54 -6.64 -27.31
CA GLY A 89 17.62 -7.35 -26.02
C GLY A 89 16.78 -6.77 -24.88
N VAL A 90 15.78 -5.94 -25.18
CA VAL A 90 14.97 -5.21 -24.18
C VAL A 90 14.07 -6.15 -23.35
N LEU A 91 13.70 -7.31 -23.91
CA LEU A 91 12.83 -8.27 -23.23
C LEU A 91 13.62 -9.18 -22.26
N GLN A 92 13.09 -9.31 -21.05
CA GLN A 92 13.67 -10.14 -19.99
C GLN A 92 13.01 -11.52 -19.93
N GLY A 93 13.71 -12.52 -19.37
CA GLY A 93 13.17 -13.87 -19.12
C GLY A 93 13.39 -14.86 -20.26
N SER A 94 12.51 -15.88 -20.38
CA SER A 94 12.64 -16.99 -21.34
C SER A 94 12.61 -16.57 -22.82
N LEU A 95 12.22 -15.32 -23.11
CA LEU A 95 12.15 -14.73 -24.45
C LEU A 95 13.36 -13.86 -24.79
N ALA A 96 14.27 -13.62 -23.84
CA ALA A 96 15.47 -12.80 -24.05
C ALA A 96 16.40 -13.37 -25.14
N ASN A 97 16.46 -14.70 -25.27
CA ASN A 97 17.33 -15.39 -26.21
C ASN A 97 16.80 -15.41 -27.66
N ARG A 98 15.66 -14.76 -27.94
CA ARG A 98 15.03 -14.76 -29.28
C ARG A 98 15.17 -13.40 -29.95
N ASN A 99 15.75 -13.41 -31.14
CA ASN A 99 15.92 -12.20 -31.97
C ASN A 99 14.59 -11.74 -32.60
N GLN A 100 13.63 -12.65 -32.79
CA GLN A 100 12.32 -12.33 -33.36
C GLN A 100 11.20 -12.94 -32.51
N ILE A 101 10.10 -12.20 -32.38
CA ILE A 101 8.90 -12.61 -31.65
C ILE A 101 7.68 -12.42 -32.54
N ALA A 102 6.97 -13.51 -32.80
CA ALA A 102 5.68 -13.52 -33.48
C ALA A 102 4.56 -13.70 -32.46
N ILE A 103 3.54 -12.83 -32.51
CA ILE A 103 2.37 -12.92 -31.64
C ILE A 103 1.14 -12.98 -32.53
N LYS A 104 0.37 -14.06 -32.41
CA LYS A 104 -0.83 -14.28 -33.24
C LYS A 104 -2.06 -14.42 -32.38
N ARG A 105 -3.14 -13.77 -32.78
CA ARG A 105 -4.49 -14.00 -32.27
C ARG A 105 -5.36 -14.55 -33.39
N LEU A 106 -6.15 -15.57 -33.08
CA LEU A 106 -7.12 -16.20 -33.98
C LEU A 106 -8.47 -16.27 -33.28
N VAL A 107 -9.54 -15.86 -33.97
CA VAL A 107 -10.92 -16.00 -33.49
C VAL A 107 -11.75 -16.73 -34.54
N THR A 108 -12.52 -17.72 -34.09
CA THR A 108 -13.54 -18.41 -34.90
C THR A 108 -14.92 -17.82 -34.65
N ARG A 109 -15.87 -18.08 -35.55
CA ARG A 109 -17.28 -17.66 -35.39
C ARG A 109 -17.95 -18.20 -34.12
N ASP A 110 -17.43 -19.30 -33.57
CA ASP A 110 -17.89 -19.88 -32.30
C ASP A 110 -17.44 -19.05 -31.07
N GLY A 111 -16.78 -17.91 -31.26
CA GLY A 111 -16.32 -17.02 -30.19
C GLY A 111 -15.03 -17.48 -29.51
N GLN A 112 -14.40 -18.55 -29.99
CA GLN A 112 -13.15 -19.06 -29.42
C GLN A 112 -11.97 -18.17 -29.82
N SER A 113 -11.37 -17.48 -28.85
CA SER A 113 -10.16 -16.66 -29.04
C SER A 113 -8.91 -17.42 -28.64
N LEU A 114 -8.10 -17.81 -29.62
CA LEU A 114 -6.83 -18.50 -29.46
C LEU A 114 -5.66 -17.51 -29.59
N TYR A 115 -4.69 -17.66 -28.71
CA TYR A 115 -3.48 -16.85 -28.67
C TYR A 115 -2.26 -17.74 -28.89
N PHE A 116 -1.31 -17.24 -29.69
CA PHE A 116 -0.07 -17.94 -29.99
C PHE A 116 1.12 -17.01 -29.84
N LEU A 117 2.20 -17.55 -29.30
CA LEU A 117 3.50 -16.92 -29.16
C LEU A 117 4.53 -17.79 -29.90
N ASN A 118 5.09 -17.26 -30.99
CA ASN A 118 6.01 -17.97 -31.88
C ASN A 118 5.46 -19.32 -32.37
N GLY A 119 4.17 -19.36 -32.70
CA GLY A 119 3.47 -20.58 -33.15
C GLY A 119 2.95 -21.49 -32.04
N SER A 120 3.44 -21.36 -30.80
CA SER A 120 2.96 -22.14 -29.65
C SER A 120 1.74 -21.49 -29.02
N LYS A 121 0.70 -22.27 -28.72
CA LYS A 121 -0.52 -21.79 -28.04
C LYS A 121 -0.18 -21.29 -26.63
N CYS A 122 -0.65 -20.09 -26.28
CA CYS A 122 -0.41 -19.46 -24.98
C CYS A 122 -1.70 -18.84 -24.42
N ARG A 123 -1.64 -18.33 -23.18
CA ARG A 123 -2.75 -17.61 -22.55
C ARG A 123 -2.69 -16.14 -22.96
N LYS A 124 -3.85 -15.47 -22.96
CA LYS A 124 -3.93 -14.00 -23.13
C LYS A 124 -2.98 -13.27 -22.17
N ARG A 125 -2.94 -13.74 -20.92
CA ARG A 125 -2.10 -13.17 -19.86
C ARG A 125 -0.63 -13.17 -20.23
N ASP A 126 -0.15 -14.25 -20.84
CA ASP A 126 1.26 -14.39 -21.24
C ASP A 126 1.64 -13.32 -22.28
N ILE A 127 0.71 -12.94 -23.16
CA ILE A 127 0.91 -11.86 -24.14
C ILE A 127 0.86 -10.49 -23.45
N THR A 128 -0.09 -10.26 -22.55
CA THR A 128 -0.17 -8.97 -21.84
C THR A 128 1.04 -8.75 -20.93
N ASP A 129 1.60 -9.80 -20.34
CA ASP A 129 2.78 -9.73 -19.47
C ASP A 129 4.06 -9.32 -20.23
N ILE A 130 4.15 -9.68 -21.53
CA ILE A 130 5.28 -9.26 -22.40
C ILE A 130 5.28 -7.74 -22.60
N PHE A 131 4.10 -7.11 -22.68
CA PHE A 131 3.96 -5.66 -22.93
C PHE A 131 3.65 -4.84 -21.68
N LEU A 132 3.60 -5.46 -20.50
CA LEU A 132 3.33 -4.75 -19.26
C LEU A 132 4.50 -3.81 -18.91
N GLY A 133 4.23 -2.50 -18.82
CA GLY A 133 5.24 -1.48 -18.57
C GLY A 133 6.04 -1.04 -19.80
N THR A 134 5.68 -1.50 -21.00
CA THR A 134 6.23 -0.96 -22.27
C THR A 134 5.32 0.10 -22.89
N GLY A 135 4.19 0.41 -22.26
CA GLY A 135 3.18 1.32 -22.79
C GLY A 135 2.33 0.72 -23.93
N LEU A 136 2.54 -0.54 -24.32
CA LEU A 136 1.86 -1.26 -25.41
C LEU A 136 0.89 -2.35 -24.92
N GLY A 137 0.13 -2.08 -23.86
CA GLY A 137 -0.89 -2.99 -23.31
C GLY A 137 -2.34 -2.63 -23.69
N PRO A 138 -3.35 -3.32 -23.12
CA PRO A 138 -4.77 -2.95 -23.29
C PRO A 138 -5.11 -1.56 -22.71
N ARG A 139 -4.22 -0.97 -21.91
CA ARG A 139 -4.31 0.41 -21.41
C ARG A 139 -3.23 1.32 -22.03
N SER A 140 -2.83 1.01 -23.26
CA SER A 140 -1.75 1.69 -23.97
C SER A 140 -2.04 3.17 -24.18
N TYR A 141 -1.10 4.02 -23.77
CA TYR A 141 -1.02 5.42 -24.20
C TYR A 141 -0.29 5.56 -25.54
N ALA A 142 0.46 4.53 -25.97
CA ALA A 142 1.25 4.54 -27.19
C ALA A 142 0.41 4.43 -28.48
N ILE A 143 -0.86 4.01 -28.37
CA ILE A 143 -1.79 3.95 -29.50
C ILE A 143 -2.87 5.01 -29.33
N ILE A 144 -2.88 6.03 -30.19
CA ILE A 144 -3.85 7.12 -30.15
C ILE A 144 -4.94 6.88 -31.20
N GLU A 145 -6.19 6.77 -30.76
CA GLU A 145 -7.35 6.70 -31.66
C GLU A 145 -7.93 8.08 -31.94
N GLN A 146 -8.77 8.12 -32.98
CA GLN A 146 -9.63 9.27 -33.22
C GLN A 146 -10.49 9.57 -31.99
N GLY A 147 -10.41 10.81 -31.48
CA GLY A 147 -11.13 11.25 -30.27
C GLY A 147 -10.43 10.94 -28.94
N MET A 148 -9.38 10.12 -28.92
CA MET A 148 -8.65 9.76 -27.69
C MET A 148 -7.95 10.97 -27.06
N ILE A 149 -7.43 11.89 -27.88
CA ILE A 149 -6.75 13.11 -27.40
C ILE A 149 -7.72 13.98 -26.60
N SER A 150 -8.90 14.28 -27.15
CA SER A 150 -9.94 15.04 -26.44
C SER A 150 -10.36 14.34 -25.15
N ARG A 151 -10.56 13.01 -25.19
CA ARG A 151 -10.91 12.22 -24.01
C ARG A 151 -9.84 12.28 -22.92
N LEU A 152 -8.55 12.28 -23.28
CA LEU A 152 -7.46 12.35 -22.31
C LEU A 152 -7.40 13.73 -21.64
N ILE A 153 -7.62 14.80 -22.41
CA ILE A 153 -7.66 16.19 -21.90
C ILE A 153 -8.87 16.40 -20.99
N GLU A 154 -10.03 15.81 -21.32
CA GLU A 154 -11.28 15.93 -20.55
C GLU A 154 -11.40 14.88 -19.42
N SER A 155 -10.43 13.97 -19.29
CA SER A 155 -10.51 12.86 -18.34
C SER A 155 -10.41 13.33 -16.87
N ARG A 156 -11.14 12.63 -16.00
CA ARG A 156 -11.05 12.88 -14.55
C ARG A 156 -9.65 12.48 -14.04
N PRO A 157 -9.14 13.10 -12.96
CA PRO A 157 -7.81 12.78 -12.42
C PRO A 157 -7.57 11.29 -12.14
N GLN A 158 -8.60 10.55 -11.73
CA GLN A 158 -8.53 9.11 -11.49
C GLN A 158 -8.32 8.29 -12.77
N GLU A 159 -8.94 8.72 -13.87
CA GLU A 159 -8.78 8.09 -15.19
C GLU A 159 -7.41 8.42 -15.78
N LEU A 160 -6.99 9.68 -15.67
CA LEU A 160 -5.67 10.15 -16.11
C LEU A 160 -4.52 9.43 -15.38
N ARG A 161 -4.69 9.18 -14.08
CA ARG A 161 -3.71 8.49 -13.24
C ARG A 161 -3.30 7.12 -13.80
N VAL A 162 -4.22 6.37 -14.40
CA VAL A 162 -3.92 5.04 -14.96
C VAL A 162 -2.92 5.15 -16.11
N PHE A 163 -3.03 6.20 -16.94
CA PHE A 163 -2.09 6.46 -18.02
C PHE A 163 -0.73 6.94 -17.50
N LEU A 164 -0.72 7.80 -16.46
CA LEU A 164 0.51 8.25 -15.81
C LEU A 164 1.27 7.11 -15.12
N GLU A 165 0.56 6.20 -14.46
CA GLU A 165 1.14 5.01 -13.82
C GLU A 165 1.80 4.06 -14.85
N GLU A 166 1.19 3.92 -16.04
CA GLU A 166 1.76 3.14 -17.13
C GLU A 166 2.99 3.83 -17.75
N ALA A 167 2.93 5.15 -17.95
CA ALA A 167 4.06 5.93 -18.47
C ALA A 167 5.25 5.94 -17.51
N ALA A 168 4.99 5.96 -16.19
CA ALA A 168 6.03 5.85 -15.17
C ALA A 168 6.56 4.41 -14.98
N GLY A 169 6.00 3.41 -15.68
CA GLY A 169 6.44 2.01 -15.59
C GLY A 169 6.11 1.31 -14.27
N VAL A 170 5.32 1.93 -13.39
CA VAL A 170 4.99 1.38 -12.05
C VAL A 170 3.89 0.31 -12.10
N SER A 171 3.13 0.22 -13.20
CA SER A 171 2.08 -0.77 -13.40
C SER A 171 2.55 -2.21 -13.22
N LYS A 172 3.75 -2.56 -13.73
CA LYS A 172 4.32 -3.91 -13.61
C LYS A 172 4.54 -4.32 -12.16
N TYR A 173 5.07 -3.40 -11.35
CA TYR A 173 5.26 -3.62 -9.93
C TYR A 173 3.93 -3.71 -9.19
N LYS A 174 2.99 -2.81 -9.48
CA LYS A 174 1.67 -2.76 -8.84
C LYS A 174 0.86 -4.04 -9.08
N GLU A 175 0.86 -4.56 -10.30
CA GLU A 175 0.16 -5.80 -10.65
C GLU A 175 0.80 -7.02 -9.98
N ARG A 176 2.15 -7.11 -9.97
CA ARG A 176 2.86 -8.18 -9.24
C ARG A 176 2.59 -8.13 -7.74
N ARG A 177 2.61 -6.94 -7.13
CA ARG A 177 2.29 -6.76 -5.71
C ARG A 177 0.87 -7.22 -5.40
N ARG A 178 -0.11 -6.84 -6.23
CA ARG A 178 -1.50 -7.27 -6.08
C ARG A 178 -1.64 -8.78 -6.15
N GLU A 179 -1.01 -9.42 -7.15
CA GLU A 179 -1.04 -10.88 -7.27
C GLU A 179 -0.41 -11.57 -6.05
N THR A 180 0.75 -11.10 -5.61
CA THR A 180 1.41 -11.63 -4.40
C THR A 180 0.52 -11.48 -3.18
N GLN A 181 -0.15 -10.33 -3.02
CA GLN A 181 -1.07 -10.09 -1.92
C GLN A 181 -2.27 -11.06 -1.96
N THR A 182 -2.87 -11.27 -3.13
CA THR A 182 -3.95 -12.25 -3.31
C THR A 182 -3.50 -13.66 -2.99
N ARG A 183 -2.27 -14.05 -3.40
CA ARG A 183 -1.70 -15.37 -3.07
C ARG A 183 -1.48 -15.51 -1.57
N ILE A 184 -0.92 -14.50 -0.90
CA ILE A 184 -0.73 -14.51 0.56
C ILE A 184 -2.07 -14.66 1.27
N GLN A 185 -3.10 -13.93 0.83
CA GLN A 185 -4.43 -14.04 1.42
C GLN A 185 -5.00 -15.45 1.24
N SER A 186 -4.99 -15.99 0.02
CA SER A 186 -5.44 -17.36 -0.23
C SER A 186 -4.69 -18.40 0.62
N THR A 187 -3.38 -18.23 0.83
CA THR A 187 -2.60 -19.12 1.69
C THR A 187 -3.01 -19.00 3.16
N ARG A 188 -3.32 -17.80 3.65
CA ARG A 188 -3.82 -17.59 5.02
C ARG A 188 -5.18 -18.23 5.22
N ASP A 189 -6.11 -18.02 4.29
CA ASP A 189 -7.45 -18.63 4.35
C ASP A 189 -7.35 -20.16 4.34
N ASN A 190 -6.41 -20.73 3.56
CA ASN A 190 -6.15 -22.17 3.57
C ASN A 190 -5.55 -22.65 4.89
N LEU A 191 -4.69 -21.87 5.53
CA LEU A 191 -4.09 -22.21 6.81
C LEU A 191 -5.14 -22.21 7.93
N GLU A 192 -6.04 -21.23 7.93
CA GLU A 192 -7.15 -21.14 8.87
C GLU A 192 -8.04 -22.38 8.79
N ARG A 193 -8.44 -22.78 7.57
CA ARG A 193 -9.19 -24.03 7.36
C ARG A 193 -8.46 -25.28 7.86
N LEU A 194 -7.13 -25.33 7.72
CA LEU A 194 -6.33 -26.44 8.24
C LEU A 194 -6.30 -26.45 9.78
N LEU A 195 -6.27 -25.28 10.43
CA LEU A 195 -6.34 -25.17 11.88
C LEU A 195 -7.70 -25.63 12.40
N ASP A 196 -8.79 -25.26 11.72
CA ASP A 196 -10.14 -25.72 12.06
C ASP A 196 -10.26 -27.25 11.96
N MET A 197 -9.82 -27.82 10.83
CA MET A 197 -9.79 -29.29 10.67
C MET A 197 -8.93 -29.97 11.74
N ARG A 198 -7.79 -29.38 12.11
CA ARG A 198 -6.93 -29.92 13.17
C ARG A 198 -7.64 -29.93 14.51
N GLN A 199 -8.37 -28.86 14.83
CA GLN A 199 -9.12 -28.75 16.08
C GLN A 199 -10.29 -29.73 16.13
N GLU A 200 -11.00 -29.90 15.02
CA GLU A 200 -12.07 -30.89 14.90
C GLU A 200 -11.54 -32.32 15.09
N LEU A 201 -10.44 -32.68 14.42
CA LEU A 201 -9.80 -33.98 14.57
C LEU A 201 -9.30 -34.23 15.99
N LYS A 202 -8.79 -33.20 16.67
CA LYS A 202 -8.39 -33.29 18.08
C LYS A 202 -9.60 -33.63 18.97
N ASN A 203 -10.71 -32.93 18.80
CA ASN A 203 -11.93 -33.21 19.55
C ASN A 203 -12.48 -34.62 19.27
N GLN A 204 -12.35 -35.12 18.03
CA GLN A 204 -12.71 -36.50 17.69
C GLN A 204 -11.79 -37.52 18.37
N LEU A 205 -10.48 -37.27 18.41
CA LEU A 205 -9.51 -38.10 19.12
C LEU A 205 -9.78 -38.17 20.62
N ASP A 206 -10.10 -37.04 21.25
CA ASP A 206 -10.41 -36.98 22.68
C ASP A 206 -11.70 -37.75 23.02
N LYS A 207 -12.70 -37.76 22.12
CA LYS A 207 -13.89 -38.61 22.29
C LYS A 207 -13.55 -40.10 22.14
N LEU A 208 -12.73 -40.44 21.16
CA LEU A 208 -12.31 -41.83 20.91
C LEU A 208 -11.46 -42.39 22.05
N SER A 209 -10.61 -41.57 22.69
CA SER A 209 -9.80 -42.00 23.83
C SER A 209 -10.68 -42.39 25.04
N VAL A 210 -11.68 -41.58 25.36
CA VAL A 210 -12.66 -41.88 26.42
C VAL A 210 -13.45 -43.15 26.09
N GLN A 211 -13.89 -43.30 24.84
CA GLN A 211 -14.59 -44.52 24.40
C GLN A 211 -13.70 -45.77 24.50
N ALA A 212 -12.42 -45.66 24.18
CA ALA A 212 -11.46 -46.75 24.32
C ALA A 212 -11.24 -47.16 25.78
N GLU A 213 -11.12 -46.19 26.69
CA GLU A 213 -11.01 -46.40 28.14
C GLU A 213 -12.25 -47.14 28.67
N GLN A 214 -13.45 -46.67 28.33
CA GLN A 214 -14.71 -47.29 28.71
C GLN A 214 -14.86 -48.71 28.14
N ALA A 215 -14.49 -48.92 26.88
CA ALA A 215 -14.51 -50.24 26.26
C ALA A 215 -13.54 -51.23 26.93
N LYS A 216 -12.38 -50.74 27.41
CA LYS A 216 -11.43 -51.54 28.17
C LYS A 216 -12.00 -51.93 29.53
N GLN A 217 -12.55 -50.97 30.29
CA GLN A 217 -13.21 -51.23 31.57
C GLN A 217 -14.39 -52.22 31.41
N TYR A 218 -15.22 -52.04 30.38
CA TYR A 218 -16.30 -52.97 30.07
C TYR A 218 -15.78 -54.40 29.82
N ARG A 219 -14.68 -54.57 29.08
CA ARG A 219 -14.09 -55.90 28.84
C ARG A 219 -13.58 -56.54 30.12
N GLU A 220 -12.96 -55.77 31.01
CA GLU A 220 -12.50 -56.24 32.32
C GLU A 220 -13.68 -56.67 33.19
N LEU A 221 -14.69 -55.81 33.35
CA LEU A 221 -15.91 -56.13 34.11
C LEU A 221 -16.66 -57.34 33.51
N LYS A 222 -16.71 -57.48 32.19
CA LYS A 222 -17.36 -58.64 31.53
C LYS A 222 -16.58 -59.93 31.78
N ARG A 223 -15.26 -59.85 31.88
CA ARG A 223 -14.41 -60.99 32.26
C ARG A 223 -14.68 -61.40 33.70
N ASP A 224 -14.77 -60.44 34.62
CA ASP A 224 -15.06 -60.70 36.03
C ASP A 224 -16.47 -61.25 36.22
N GLU A 225 -17.47 -60.71 35.53
CA GLU A 225 -18.84 -61.23 35.51
C GLU A 225 -18.88 -62.69 35.06
N ARG A 226 -18.16 -63.04 33.99
CA ARG A 226 -18.07 -64.42 33.49
C ARG A 226 -17.42 -65.35 34.52
N LEU A 227 -16.35 -64.89 35.17
CA LEU A 227 -15.64 -65.66 36.20
C LEU A 227 -16.55 -65.90 37.42
N LEU A 228 -17.20 -64.86 37.94
CA LEU A 228 -18.13 -64.95 39.06
C LEU A 228 -19.35 -65.83 38.74
N LYS A 229 -19.94 -65.69 37.54
CA LYS A 229 -21.01 -66.58 37.09
C LYS A 229 -20.57 -68.05 37.05
N GLY A 230 -19.35 -68.31 36.57
CA GLY A 230 -18.75 -69.64 36.59
C GLY A 230 -18.59 -70.18 38.02
N GLN A 231 -18.07 -69.37 38.94
CA GLN A 231 -17.92 -69.76 40.35
C GLN A 231 -19.27 -70.07 41.01
N VAL A 232 -20.29 -69.22 40.81
CA VAL A 232 -21.64 -69.47 41.32
C VAL A 232 -22.22 -70.77 40.75
N ALA A 233 -22.02 -71.04 39.46
CA ALA A 233 -22.46 -72.28 38.84
C ALA A 233 -21.77 -73.52 39.47
N VAL A 234 -20.47 -73.44 39.76
CA VAL A 234 -19.74 -74.51 40.46
C VAL A 234 -20.28 -74.73 41.88
N ILE A 235 -20.51 -73.65 42.64
CA ILE A 235 -21.07 -73.76 44.01
C ILE A 235 -22.46 -74.38 43.98
N LYS A 236 -23.31 -73.99 43.02
CA LYS A 236 -24.64 -74.60 42.81
C LYS A 236 -24.52 -76.09 42.48
N TRP A 237 -23.61 -76.46 41.59
CA TRP A 237 -23.36 -77.85 41.23
C TRP A 237 -22.86 -78.66 42.45
N GLN A 238 -21.93 -78.12 43.25
CA GLN A 238 -21.46 -78.77 44.47
C GLN A 238 -22.60 -79.01 45.47
N LYS A 239 -23.47 -78.01 45.67
CA LYS A 239 -24.66 -78.16 46.53
C LYS A 239 -25.61 -79.25 46.03
N LEU A 240 -25.92 -79.24 44.72
CA LEU A 240 -26.79 -80.25 44.11
C LEU A 240 -26.17 -81.66 44.16
N ASN A 241 -24.87 -81.77 43.94
CA ASN A 241 -24.16 -83.05 44.03
C ASN A 241 -24.16 -83.59 45.47
N ALA A 242 -23.97 -82.73 46.48
CA ALA A 242 -24.09 -83.12 47.88
C ALA A 242 -25.51 -83.60 48.23
N GLN A 243 -26.54 -82.91 47.73
CA GLN A 243 -27.95 -83.34 47.87
C GLN A 243 -28.22 -84.69 47.18
N GLN A 244 -27.67 -84.90 45.98
CA GLN A 244 -27.77 -86.17 45.27
C GLN A 244 -27.15 -87.31 46.08
N GLN A 245 -25.94 -87.11 46.64
CA GLN A 245 -25.26 -88.10 47.46
C GLN A 245 -26.06 -88.43 48.73
N GLN A 246 -26.62 -87.41 49.40
CA GLN A 246 -27.49 -87.60 50.56
C GLN A 246 -28.74 -88.42 50.20
N LYS A 247 -29.41 -88.08 49.10
CA LYS A 247 -30.61 -88.82 48.64
C LYS A 247 -30.28 -90.24 48.21
N ALA A 248 -29.13 -90.47 47.58
CA ALA A 248 -28.68 -91.82 47.24
C ALA A 248 -28.43 -92.68 48.51
N ALA A 249 -27.90 -92.09 49.58
CA ALA A 249 -27.72 -92.77 50.86
C ALA A 249 -29.07 -93.08 51.54
N GLU A 250 -30.04 -92.15 51.50
CA GLU A 250 -31.40 -92.38 52.00
C GLU A 250 -32.10 -93.53 51.24
N ILE A 251 -31.96 -93.57 49.90
CA ILE A 251 -32.51 -94.66 49.08
C ILE A 251 -31.88 -96.00 49.44
N ALA A 252 -30.55 -96.07 49.59
CA ALA A 252 -29.87 -97.31 49.96
C ALA A 252 -30.30 -97.84 51.35
N GLU A 253 -30.62 -96.94 52.28
CA GLU A 253 -31.12 -97.33 53.61
C GLU A 253 -32.58 -97.80 53.55
N LEU A 254 -33.42 -97.13 52.77
CA LEU A 254 -34.79 -97.60 52.50
C LEU A 254 -34.81 -98.95 51.79
N GLU A 255 -33.89 -99.20 50.84
CA GLU A 255 -33.75 -100.50 50.19
C GLU A 255 -33.36 -101.62 51.17
N LYS A 256 -32.51 -101.32 52.16
CA LYS A 256 -32.22 -102.27 53.24
C LYS A 256 -33.45 -102.55 54.10
N GLN A 257 -34.23 -101.53 54.43
CA GLN A 257 -35.47 -101.68 55.20
C GLN A 257 -36.49 -102.51 54.42
N ILE A 258 -36.65 -102.28 53.12
CA ILE A 258 -37.54 -103.07 52.24
C ILE A 258 -37.09 -104.54 52.19
N ARG A 259 -35.78 -104.82 52.09
CA ARG A 259 -35.27 -106.21 52.16
C ARG A 259 -35.55 -106.85 53.51
N PHE A 260 -35.37 -106.13 54.61
CA PHE A 260 -35.70 -106.60 55.96
C PHE A 260 -37.20 -106.96 56.09
N PHE A 261 -38.11 -106.13 55.55
CA PHE A 261 -39.54 -106.41 55.57
C PHE A 261 -39.96 -107.53 54.60
N SER A 262 -39.25 -107.69 53.47
CA SER A 262 -39.44 -108.80 52.52
C SER A 262 -39.09 -110.16 53.15
N ASP A 263 -37.99 -110.24 53.91
CA ASP A 263 -37.57 -111.48 54.58
C ASP A 263 -38.46 -111.83 55.79
N ALA A 264 -39.16 -110.85 56.37
CA ALA A 264 -40.09 -111.05 57.49
C ALA A 264 -41.46 -111.64 57.09
N HIS A 265 -41.82 -111.65 55.80
CA HIS A 265 -43.16 -112.02 55.32
C HIS A 265 -43.27 -113.37 54.58
N GLN A 266 -42.28 -114.26 54.71
CA GLN A 266 -42.26 -115.57 54.03
C GLN A 266 -42.79 -116.76 54.86
N GLY A 267 -43.74 -116.51 55.80
CA GLY A 267 -44.16 -117.48 56.83
C GLY A 267 -45.62 -117.92 56.87
N HIS A 268 -46.50 -117.50 55.94
CA HIS A 268 -47.95 -117.80 56.04
C HIS A 268 -48.58 -118.25 54.70
N ALA A 269 -48.14 -119.39 54.17
CA ALA A 269 -48.74 -120.06 53.02
C ALA A 269 -49.17 -121.53 53.26
N ASP A 270 -49.11 -122.03 54.52
CA ASP A 270 -49.22 -123.47 54.82
C ASP A 270 -50.52 -123.92 55.53
N VAL A 271 -51.57 -123.09 55.63
CA VAL A 271 -52.78 -123.43 56.42
C VAL A 271 -54.05 -123.67 55.59
N LEU A 272 -54.06 -123.34 54.29
CA LEU A 272 -55.24 -123.55 53.41
C LEU A 272 -55.30 -124.96 52.77
N SER A 273 -54.27 -125.79 52.94
CA SER A 273 -54.16 -127.13 52.34
C SER A 273 -54.85 -128.26 53.14
N ALA A 274 -55.54 -127.97 54.25
CA ALA A 274 -55.98 -128.99 55.21
C ALA A 274 -57.49 -129.24 55.29
N LEU A 275 -58.34 -128.47 54.60
CA LEU A 275 -59.80 -128.51 54.83
C LEU A 275 -60.67 -128.90 53.61
N GLU A 276 -60.11 -129.08 52.43
CA GLU A 276 -60.89 -129.36 51.21
C GLU A 276 -60.99 -130.85 50.83
N ALA A 277 -60.36 -131.75 51.59
CA ALA A 277 -60.21 -133.17 51.22
C ALA A 277 -61.15 -134.16 51.97
N LYS A 278 -62.24 -133.71 52.60
CA LYS A 278 -62.99 -134.56 53.56
C LYS A 278 -64.51 -134.66 53.43
N LEU A 279 -65.15 -134.17 52.36
CA LEU A 279 -66.62 -134.05 52.39
C LEU A 279 -67.39 -134.38 51.10
N GLU A 280 -66.78 -135.05 50.12
CA GLU A 280 -67.44 -135.27 48.81
C GLU A 280 -67.83 -136.72 48.44
N GLN A 281 -67.76 -137.69 49.36
CA GLN A 281 -67.92 -139.10 48.96
C GLN A 281 -69.10 -139.91 49.53
N ASP A 282 -69.98 -139.37 50.39
CA ASP A 282 -70.75 -140.28 51.26
C ASP A 282 -72.28 -140.36 51.19
N THR A 283 -73.07 -139.60 50.42
CA THR A 283 -74.54 -139.68 50.68
C THR A 283 -75.51 -139.62 49.48
N HIS A 284 -75.08 -140.05 48.30
CA HIS A 284 -75.88 -140.06 47.05
C HIS A 284 -77.14 -140.98 46.98
N LYS A 285 -77.69 -141.48 48.10
CA LYS A 285 -78.93 -142.31 48.13
C LYS A 285 -79.89 -142.01 49.30
N LEU A 286 -79.58 -141.04 50.15
CA LEU A 286 -80.54 -140.42 51.09
C LEU A 286 -81.19 -139.16 50.47
N GLU A 287 -80.76 -138.85 49.24
CA GLU A 287 -81.00 -137.62 48.48
C GLU A 287 -82.43 -137.40 48.02
N ASP A 288 -83.28 -138.40 47.80
CA ASP A 288 -84.62 -138.11 47.25
C ASP A 288 -85.65 -137.67 48.31
N THR A 289 -85.44 -138.02 49.59
CA THR A 289 -86.26 -137.49 50.70
C THR A 289 -85.53 -136.35 51.44
N GLN A 290 -84.20 -136.24 51.28
CA GLN A 290 -83.44 -135.03 51.61
C GLN A 290 -83.64 -133.89 50.59
N GLN A 291 -83.94 -134.15 49.32
CA GLN A 291 -84.10 -133.09 48.29
C GLN A 291 -85.24 -132.11 48.60
N GLN A 292 -86.30 -132.55 49.29
CA GLN A 292 -87.39 -131.67 49.71
C GLN A 292 -87.03 -130.83 50.96
N LYS A 293 -86.23 -131.36 51.89
CA LYS A 293 -85.60 -130.58 52.98
C LYS A 293 -84.52 -129.63 52.44
N HIS A 294 -83.75 -130.07 51.44
CA HIS A 294 -82.70 -129.29 50.82
C HIS A 294 -83.23 -128.06 50.07
N ARG A 295 -84.36 -128.14 49.37
CA ARG A 295 -84.93 -126.97 48.68
C ARG A 295 -85.24 -125.81 49.63
N ILE A 296 -85.90 -126.08 50.76
CA ILE A 296 -86.19 -125.06 51.77
C ILE A 296 -84.90 -124.60 52.48
N HIS A 297 -83.96 -125.51 52.74
CA HIS A 297 -82.67 -125.17 53.33
C HIS A 297 -81.77 -124.31 52.40
N THR A 298 -81.79 -124.54 51.08
CA THR A 298 -81.05 -123.75 50.08
C THR A 298 -81.63 -122.34 49.95
N GLU A 299 -82.95 -122.17 50.08
CA GLU A 299 -83.57 -120.83 50.13
C GLU A 299 -83.19 -120.06 51.41
N ILE A 300 -83.11 -120.74 52.57
CA ILE A 300 -82.58 -120.15 53.81
C ILE A 300 -81.12 -119.70 53.63
N ILE A 301 -80.24 -120.57 53.12
CA ILE A 301 -78.82 -120.23 52.88
C ILE A 301 -78.68 -119.05 51.91
N ARG A 302 -79.51 -118.98 50.85
CA ARG A 302 -79.49 -117.88 49.88
C ARG A 302 -79.81 -116.53 50.55
N PHE A 303 -80.83 -116.48 51.40
CA PHE A 303 -81.17 -115.25 52.13
C PHE A 303 -80.17 -114.93 53.26
N GLU A 304 -79.58 -115.92 53.92
CA GLU A 304 -78.47 -115.70 54.87
C GLU A 304 -77.23 -115.12 54.18
N GLN A 305 -76.89 -115.61 52.98
CA GLN A 305 -75.77 -115.10 52.19
C GLN A 305 -76.04 -113.67 51.68
N GLN A 306 -77.29 -113.36 51.30
CA GLN A 306 -77.70 -111.99 50.96
C GLN A 306 -77.61 -111.05 52.17
N LYS A 307 -78.03 -111.51 53.36
CA LYS A 307 -77.88 -110.76 54.62
C LYS A 307 -76.41 -110.48 54.95
N LEU A 308 -75.54 -111.47 54.84
CA LEU A 308 -74.11 -111.31 55.09
C LEU A 308 -73.46 -110.32 54.11
N SER A 309 -73.82 -110.40 52.83
CA SER A 309 -73.32 -109.49 51.79
C SER A 309 -73.79 -108.05 52.03
N ALA A 310 -75.05 -107.84 52.40
CA ALA A 310 -75.59 -106.52 52.75
C ALA A 310 -74.94 -105.96 54.04
N GLN A 311 -74.66 -106.80 55.04
CA GLN A 311 -73.91 -106.41 56.23
C GLN A 311 -72.46 -106.00 55.90
N GLN A 312 -71.78 -106.72 55.02
CA GLN A 312 -70.44 -106.36 54.55
C GLN A 312 -70.46 -105.02 53.80
N GLN A 313 -71.41 -104.80 52.89
CA GLN A 313 -71.60 -103.52 52.19
C GLN A 313 -71.84 -102.37 53.17
N LYS A 314 -72.66 -102.57 54.21
CA LYS A 314 -72.87 -101.58 55.27
C LYS A 314 -71.58 -101.23 56.01
N THR A 315 -70.77 -102.23 56.40
CA THR A 315 -69.50 -101.97 57.10
C THR A 315 -68.48 -101.25 56.20
N GLN A 316 -68.46 -101.56 54.90
CA GLN A 316 -67.58 -100.91 53.93
C GLN A 316 -67.98 -99.45 53.71
N LEU A 317 -69.28 -99.16 53.55
CA LEU A 317 -69.80 -97.80 53.46
C LEU A 317 -69.52 -96.98 54.73
N GLN A 318 -69.61 -97.58 55.92
CA GLN A 318 -69.25 -96.90 57.17
C GLN A 318 -67.76 -96.55 57.26
N ALA A 319 -66.86 -97.45 56.84
CA ALA A 319 -65.43 -97.15 56.76
C ALA A 319 -65.11 -96.03 55.75
N ASP A 320 -65.79 -96.03 54.60
CA ASP A 320 -65.65 -94.97 53.59
C ASP A 320 -66.16 -93.61 54.09
N ILE A 321 -67.27 -93.58 54.85
CA ILE A 321 -67.79 -92.37 55.48
C ILE A 321 -66.78 -91.80 56.49
N ASP A 322 -66.18 -92.64 57.34
CA ASP A 322 -65.23 -92.16 58.35
C ASP A 322 -63.94 -91.65 57.71
N LYS A 323 -63.47 -92.28 56.62
CA LYS A 323 -62.37 -91.79 55.81
C LYS A 323 -62.69 -90.43 55.16
N GLN A 324 -63.90 -90.24 54.63
CA GLN A 324 -64.31 -88.96 54.05
C GLN A 324 -64.51 -87.88 55.12
N LYS A 325 -64.99 -88.20 56.32
CA LYS A 325 -65.04 -87.25 57.45
C LYS A 325 -63.66 -86.74 57.85
N GLN A 326 -62.65 -87.62 57.86
CA GLN A 326 -61.29 -87.21 58.14
C GLN A 326 -60.73 -86.29 57.04
N ALA A 327 -60.95 -86.64 55.76
CA ALA A 327 -60.55 -85.80 54.63
C ALA A 327 -61.26 -84.43 54.65
N PHE A 328 -62.54 -84.38 55.03
CA PHE A 328 -63.29 -83.13 55.20
C PHE A 328 -62.69 -82.23 56.29
N LYS A 329 -62.32 -82.82 57.44
CA LYS A 329 -61.70 -82.08 58.55
C LYS A 329 -60.32 -81.52 58.16
N GLU A 330 -59.49 -82.33 57.50
CA GLU A 330 -58.18 -81.89 57.00
C GLU A 330 -58.32 -80.75 55.97
N ALA A 331 -59.29 -80.83 55.07
CA ALA A 331 -59.58 -79.75 54.11
C ALA A 331 -60.11 -78.48 54.80
N GLN A 332 -60.87 -78.62 55.90
CA GLN A 332 -61.38 -77.50 56.68
C GLN A 332 -60.26 -76.76 57.42
N ASP A 333 -59.34 -77.50 58.07
CA ASP A 333 -58.20 -76.92 58.77
C ASP A 333 -57.22 -76.23 57.79
N ALA A 334 -57.01 -76.82 56.61
CA ALA A 334 -56.23 -76.21 55.53
C ALA A 334 -56.85 -74.90 55.02
N LEU A 335 -58.18 -74.84 54.90
CA LEU A 335 -58.88 -73.62 54.49
C LEU A 335 -58.77 -72.51 55.53
N GLN A 336 -58.87 -72.83 56.82
CA GLN A 336 -58.73 -71.85 57.91
C GLN A 336 -57.32 -71.23 57.97
N THR A 337 -56.28 -72.05 57.80
CA THR A 337 -54.89 -71.56 57.76
C THR A 337 -54.64 -70.65 56.57
N LEU A 338 -55.18 -70.99 55.39
CA LEU A 338 -55.11 -70.14 54.19
C LEU A 338 -55.91 -68.83 54.34
N GLN A 339 -57.06 -68.86 55.00
CA GLN A 339 -57.83 -67.65 55.32
C GLN A 339 -57.05 -66.68 56.21
N HIS A 340 -56.34 -67.19 57.21
CA HIS A 340 -55.52 -66.34 58.09
C HIS A 340 -54.32 -65.74 57.34
N ALA A 341 -53.59 -66.55 56.56
CA ALA A 341 -52.50 -66.06 55.72
C ALA A 341 -52.96 -64.95 54.75
N GLN A 342 -54.16 -65.10 54.15
CA GLN A 342 -54.72 -64.08 53.26
C GLN A 342 -55.00 -62.75 54.00
N THR A 343 -55.48 -62.79 55.24
CA THR A 343 -55.68 -61.56 56.03
C THR A 343 -54.35 -60.84 56.29
N GLU A 344 -53.30 -61.56 56.65
CA GLU A 344 -51.95 -60.98 56.86
C GLU A 344 -51.39 -60.36 55.58
N PHE A 345 -51.52 -61.04 54.43
CA PHE A 345 -51.06 -60.49 53.14
C PHE A 345 -51.89 -59.30 52.67
N THR A 346 -53.17 -59.21 53.05
CA THR A 346 -54.02 -58.04 52.75
C THR A 346 -53.56 -56.81 53.52
N GLU A 347 -53.17 -56.97 54.79
CA GLU A 347 -52.58 -55.89 55.59
C GLU A 347 -51.21 -55.46 55.04
N GLN A 348 -50.37 -56.42 54.62
CA GLN A 348 -49.09 -56.12 53.96
C GLN A 348 -49.29 -55.36 52.64
N GLN A 349 -50.33 -55.69 51.87
CA GLN A 349 -50.66 -54.97 50.63
C GLN A 349 -51.03 -53.51 50.92
N GLN A 350 -51.88 -53.27 51.92
CA GLN A 350 -52.26 -51.90 52.31
C GLN A 350 -51.06 -51.09 52.80
N ALA A 351 -50.15 -51.71 53.57
CA ALA A 351 -48.92 -51.06 54.01
C ALA A 351 -47.99 -50.72 52.83
N ALA A 352 -47.86 -51.61 51.85
CA ALA A 352 -47.08 -51.37 50.63
C ALA A 352 -47.70 -50.26 49.75
N GLU A 353 -49.03 -50.21 49.63
CA GLU A 353 -49.75 -49.14 48.93
C GLU A 353 -49.53 -47.76 49.59
N GLN A 354 -49.58 -47.70 50.92
CA GLN A 354 -49.25 -46.48 51.68
C GLN A 354 -47.78 -46.06 51.50
N GLY A 355 -46.84 -47.02 51.52
CA GLY A 355 -45.43 -46.77 51.27
C GLY A 355 -45.17 -46.22 49.86
N LEU A 356 -45.89 -46.72 48.86
CA LEU A 356 -45.83 -46.21 47.49
C LEU A 356 -46.33 -44.76 47.40
N GLU A 357 -47.43 -44.42 48.06
CA GLU A 357 -47.99 -43.07 48.03
C GLU A 357 -47.05 -42.05 48.72
N GLN A 358 -46.45 -42.43 49.85
CA GLN A 358 -45.42 -41.60 50.51
C GLN A 358 -44.20 -41.38 49.61
N ALA A 359 -43.78 -42.40 48.85
CA ALA A 359 -42.66 -42.28 47.91
C ALA A 359 -43.01 -41.37 46.72
N LYS A 360 -44.25 -41.39 46.21
CA LYS A 360 -44.73 -40.46 45.18
C LYS A 360 -44.72 -39.02 45.67
N ASP A 361 -45.22 -38.77 46.88
CA ASP A 361 -45.23 -37.44 47.50
C ASP A 361 -43.81 -36.91 47.72
N ALA A 362 -42.89 -37.77 48.18
CA ALA A 362 -41.49 -37.43 48.34
C ALA A 362 -40.83 -37.08 46.99
N LEU A 363 -41.12 -37.85 45.93
CA LEU A 363 -40.64 -37.56 44.58
C LEU A 363 -41.17 -36.23 44.07
N PHE A 364 -42.47 -35.97 44.21
CA PHE A 364 -43.07 -34.71 43.77
C PHE A 364 -42.41 -33.50 44.43
N LYS A 365 -42.20 -33.55 45.75
CA LYS A 365 -41.49 -32.50 46.49
C LYS A 365 -40.04 -32.34 46.00
N ALA A 366 -39.30 -33.44 45.86
CA ALA A 366 -37.92 -33.39 45.40
C ALA A 366 -37.78 -32.86 43.96
N GLN A 367 -38.71 -33.22 43.08
CA GLN A 367 -38.73 -32.78 41.68
C GLN A 367 -39.08 -31.29 41.56
N SER A 368 -40.06 -30.81 42.33
CA SER A 368 -40.38 -29.37 42.37
C SER A 368 -39.21 -28.52 42.91
N ALA A 369 -38.50 -29.01 43.93
CA ALA A 369 -37.30 -28.35 44.44
C ALA A 369 -36.15 -28.34 43.41
N PHE A 370 -35.97 -29.45 42.68
CA PHE A 370 -35.01 -29.53 41.58
C PHE A 370 -35.33 -28.57 40.45
N GLU A 371 -36.58 -28.48 40.00
CA GLU A 371 -37.00 -27.56 38.94
C GLU A 371 -36.78 -26.09 39.35
N SER A 372 -37.12 -25.73 40.58
CA SER A 372 -36.85 -24.40 41.14
C SER A 372 -35.35 -24.10 41.16
N SER A 373 -34.53 -25.03 41.67
CA SER A 373 -33.08 -24.85 41.74
C SER A 373 -32.42 -24.83 40.36
N GLN A 374 -32.96 -25.55 39.38
CA GLN A 374 -32.49 -25.52 38.00
C GLN A 374 -32.76 -24.15 37.36
N ALA A 375 -33.93 -23.56 37.63
CA ALA A 375 -34.28 -22.23 37.13
C ALA A 375 -33.37 -21.14 37.72
N THR A 376 -33.12 -21.17 39.04
CA THR A 376 -32.22 -20.21 39.69
C THR A 376 -30.78 -20.36 39.21
N HIS A 377 -30.28 -21.60 39.09
CA HIS A 377 -28.95 -21.89 38.55
C HIS A 377 -28.79 -21.35 37.12
N LYS A 378 -29.75 -21.62 36.22
CA LYS A 378 -29.73 -21.09 34.85
C LYS A 378 -29.74 -19.56 34.81
N ALA A 379 -30.56 -18.93 35.64
CA ALA A 379 -30.64 -17.46 35.70
C ALA A 379 -29.33 -16.85 36.20
N GLN A 380 -28.70 -17.45 37.21
CA GLN A 380 -27.43 -16.99 37.74
C GLN A 380 -26.27 -17.19 36.75
N GLN A 381 -26.24 -18.34 36.06
CA GLN A 381 -25.26 -18.59 34.99
C GLN A 381 -25.38 -17.58 33.85
N ALA A 382 -26.61 -17.19 33.48
CA ALA A 382 -26.84 -16.17 32.46
C ALA A 382 -26.29 -14.80 32.88
N LYS A 383 -26.47 -14.39 34.14
CA LYS A 383 -25.88 -13.15 34.68
C LYS A 383 -24.35 -13.20 34.67
N LEU A 384 -23.77 -14.33 35.06
CA LEU A 384 -22.32 -14.52 35.09
C LEU A 384 -21.71 -14.41 33.68
N ASN A 385 -22.36 -15.04 32.69
CA ASN A 385 -21.94 -14.95 31.29
C ASN A 385 -22.09 -13.53 30.72
N ALA A 386 -23.16 -12.81 31.09
CA ALA A 386 -23.36 -11.41 30.69
C ALA A 386 -22.26 -10.50 31.24
N GLY A 387 -21.91 -10.64 32.54
CA GLY A 387 -20.80 -9.90 33.15
C GLY A 387 -19.45 -10.19 32.51
N GLN A 388 -19.17 -11.46 32.16
CA GLN A 388 -17.96 -11.82 31.40
C GLN A 388 -17.93 -11.16 30.02
N HIS A 389 -19.08 -11.08 29.34
CA HIS A 389 -19.18 -10.41 28.04
C HIS A 389 -18.88 -8.92 28.17
N GLU A 390 -19.48 -8.22 29.13
CA GLU A 390 -19.22 -6.79 29.40
C GLU A 390 -17.75 -6.51 29.72
N ILE A 391 -17.10 -7.34 30.54
CA ILE A 391 -15.66 -7.23 30.81
C ILE A 391 -14.85 -7.42 29.53
N SER A 392 -15.23 -8.39 28.68
CA SER A 392 -14.52 -8.64 27.42
C SER A 392 -14.63 -7.46 26.44
N GLU A 393 -15.80 -6.84 26.33
CA GLU A 393 -16.03 -5.65 25.51
C GLU A 393 -15.20 -4.46 26.01
N GLN A 394 -15.19 -4.23 27.34
CA GLN A 394 -14.38 -3.16 27.93
C GLN A 394 -12.88 -3.40 27.75
N ARG A 395 -12.40 -4.65 27.85
CA ARG A 395 -10.99 -5.00 27.55
C ARG A 395 -10.64 -4.75 26.09
N GLN A 396 -11.54 -5.06 25.17
CA GLN A 396 -11.33 -4.78 23.75
C GLN A 396 -11.30 -3.25 23.49
N SER A 397 -12.20 -2.50 24.13
CA SER A 397 -12.22 -1.04 24.09
C SER A 397 -10.92 -0.43 24.63
N LEU A 398 -10.42 -0.93 25.77
CA LEU A 398 -9.13 -0.54 26.35
C LEU A 398 -7.99 -0.80 25.38
N GLN A 399 -7.88 -2.01 24.84
CA GLN A 399 -6.83 -2.39 23.90
C GLN A 399 -6.84 -1.50 22.64
N GLN A 400 -8.02 -1.17 22.12
CA GLN A 400 -8.14 -0.27 20.98
C GLN A 400 -7.70 1.16 21.33
N ALA A 401 -8.07 1.66 22.51
CA ALA A 401 -7.69 2.98 23.00
C ALA A 401 -6.17 3.08 23.21
N GLU A 402 -5.54 2.07 23.82
CA GLU A 402 -4.08 1.98 24.00
C GLU A 402 -3.32 1.94 22.67
N GLN A 403 -3.82 1.17 21.69
CA GLN A 403 -3.23 1.11 20.35
C GLN A 403 -3.30 2.46 19.65
N ASN A 404 -4.44 3.15 19.74
CA ASN A 404 -4.63 4.47 19.16
C ASN A 404 -3.70 5.49 19.83
N LEU A 405 -3.57 5.46 21.16
CA LEU A 405 -2.65 6.31 21.91
C LEU A 405 -1.21 6.08 21.47
N LYS A 406 -0.77 4.81 21.40
CA LYS A 406 0.59 4.46 20.98
C LYS A 406 0.89 4.93 19.56
N GLN A 407 -0.07 4.80 18.63
CA GLN A 407 0.08 5.31 17.27
C GLN A 407 0.22 6.83 17.24
N ALA A 408 -0.57 7.56 18.04
CA ALA A 408 -0.48 9.02 18.14
C ALA A 408 0.83 9.50 18.79
N GLU A 409 1.33 8.80 19.82
CA GLU A 409 2.63 9.10 20.42
C GLU A 409 3.78 8.84 19.43
N LEU A 410 3.71 7.75 18.67
CA LEU A 410 4.66 7.48 17.58
C LEU A 410 4.62 8.55 16.49
N SER A 411 3.43 9.01 16.07
CA SER A 411 3.33 10.08 15.07
C SER A 411 3.92 11.40 15.58
N LEU A 412 3.69 11.76 16.84
CA LEU A 412 4.31 12.93 17.47
C LEU A 412 5.83 12.82 17.53
N THR A 413 6.39 11.67 17.95
CA THR A 413 7.85 11.49 17.99
C THR A 413 8.47 11.62 16.60
N HIS A 414 7.82 11.09 15.56
CA HIS A 414 8.25 11.28 14.17
C HIS A 414 8.17 12.74 13.72
N LEU A 415 7.07 13.44 14.03
CA LEU A 415 6.93 14.88 13.75
C LEU A 415 8.01 15.70 14.46
N GLN A 416 8.29 15.40 15.73
CA GLN A 416 9.31 16.07 16.51
C GLN A 416 10.73 15.82 15.96
N ALA A 417 11.02 14.60 15.52
CA ALA A 417 12.27 14.28 14.83
C ALA A 417 12.40 15.08 13.52
N ASN A 418 11.35 15.12 12.69
CA ASN A 418 11.32 15.90 11.45
C ASN A 418 11.49 17.41 11.72
N MET A 419 10.86 17.95 12.76
CA MET A 419 11.04 19.34 13.17
C MET A 419 12.50 19.62 13.57
N SER A 420 13.13 18.71 14.32
CA SER A 420 14.54 18.86 14.71
C SER A 420 15.49 18.82 13.51
N GLU A 421 15.18 18.01 12.49
CA GLU A 421 15.96 17.93 11.26
C GLU A 421 15.83 19.21 10.43
N VAL A 422 14.61 19.72 10.26
CA VAL A 422 14.37 20.99 9.57
C VAL A 422 15.02 22.15 10.32
N ALA A 423 14.97 22.17 11.66
CA ALA A 423 15.65 23.19 12.46
C ALA A 423 17.18 23.19 12.22
N LYS A 424 17.81 22.00 12.16
CA LYS A 424 19.23 21.87 11.79
C LYS A 424 19.51 22.35 10.36
N GLN A 425 18.63 22.06 9.41
CA GLN A 425 18.75 22.55 8.03
C GLN A 425 18.67 24.08 7.96
N ILE A 426 17.78 24.71 8.74
CA ILE A 426 17.66 26.17 8.83
C ILE A 426 18.95 26.76 9.42
N GLU A 427 19.46 26.20 10.52
CA GLU A 427 20.70 26.65 11.15
C GLU A 427 21.91 26.53 10.19
N GLN A 428 21.99 25.42 9.46
CA GLN A 428 23.02 25.21 8.44
C GLN A 428 22.90 26.22 7.29
N GLN A 429 21.69 26.52 6.81
CA GLN A 429 21.50 27.56 5.79
C GLN A 429 21.87 28.95 6.33
N GLN A 430 21.50 29.29 7.57
CA GLN A 430 21.83 30.59 8.18
C GLN A 430 23.35 30.81 8.32
N SER A 431 24.11 29.75 8.62
CA SER A 431 25.58 29.83 8.69
C SER A 431 26.26 29.99 7.33
N GLN A 432 25.60 29.64 6.22
CA GLN A 432 26.10 29.79 4.85
C GLN A 432 25.67 31.12 4.19
N SER A 433 25.32 32.15 4.97
CA SER A 433 24.80 33.40 4.40
C SER A 433 25.81 34.10 3.51
N VAL A 434 25.43 34.37 2.26
CA VAL A 434 26.25 35.08 1.25
C VAL A 434 26.08 36.61 1.34
N THR A 435 25.27 37.11 2.29
CA THR A 435 24.97 38.54 2.49
C THR A 435 26.22 39.40 2.62
N LYS A 436 27.16 39.00 3.48
CA LYS A 436 28.39 39.78 3.72
C LYS A 436 29.29 39.87 2.47
N GLU A 437 29.38 38.79 1.70
CA GLU A 437 30.16 38.75 0.47
C GLU A 437 29.53 39.61 -0.63
N LEU A 438 28.19 39.58 -0.73
CA LEU A 438 27.43 40.42 -1.63
C LEU A 438 27.59 41.93 -1.32
N ASP A 439 27.49 42.30 -0.04
CA ASP A 439 27.65 43.69 0.40
C ASP A 439 29.08 44.19 0.11
N ALA A 440 30.09 43.34 0.31
CA ALA A 440 31.48 43.67 -0.02
C ALA A 440 31.69 43.87 -1.53
N ALA A 441 31.16 42.98 -2.38
CA ALA A 441 31.24 43.10 -3.84
C ALA A 441 30.53 44.36 -4.37
N LYS A 442 29.37 44.71 -3.80
CA LYS A 442 28.66 45.97 -4.12
C LYS A 442 29.45 47.20 -3.69
N ALA A 443 30.10 47.15 -2.53
CA ALA A 443 30.96 48.24 -2.06
C ALA A 443 32.18 48.45 -2.99
N GLU A 444 32.81 47.35 -3.43
CA GLU A 444 33.93 47.39 -4.38
C GLU A 444 33.51 47.99 -5.73
N PHE A 445 32.37 47.55 -6.29
CA PHE A 445 31.83 48.11 -7.53
C PHE A 445 31.55 49.63 -7.39
N ASN A 446 30.93 50.04 -6.28
CA ASN A 446 30.65 51.46 -6.01
C ASN A 446 31.94 52.30 -5.86
N GLN A 447 33.00 51.72 -5.29
CA GLN A 447 34.30 52.39 -5.18
C GLN A 447 34.94 52.58 -6.56
N LEU A 448 34.94 51.54 -7.40
CA LEU A 448 35.44 51.61 -8.77
C LEU A 448 34.62 52.58 -9.63
N ALA A 449 33.29 52.63 -9.46
CA ALA A 449 32.42 53.59 -10.13
C ALA A 449 32.77 55.04 -9.77
N LYS A 450 33.09 55.32 -8.50
CA LYS A 450 33.57 56.65 -8.07
C LYS A 450 34.92 56.99 -8.71
N GLN A 451 35.85 56.04 -8.79
CA GLN A 451 37.14 56.23 -9.44
C GLN A 451 36.98 56.51 -10.94
N MET A 452 36.09 55.77 -11.62
CA MET A 452 35.76 55.97 -13.04
C MET A 452 35.19 57.37 -13.31
N ALA A 453 34.28 57.85 -12.47
CA ALA A 453 33.74 59.20 -12.58
C ALA A 453 34.84 60.27 -12.43
N GLY A 454 35.79 60.06 -11.51
CA GLY A 454 36.96 60.92 -11.33
C GLY A 454 37.86 60.97 -12.59
N LEU A 455 38.22 59.80 -13.13
CA LEU A 455 39.06 59.70 -14.34
C LEU A 455 38.36 60.26 -15.59
N GLN A 456 37.04 60.10 -15.72
CA GLN A 456 36.28 60.72 -16.80
C GLN A 456 36.26 62.26 -16.70
N SER A 457 36.20 62.80 -15.49
CA SER A 457 36.35 64.25 -15.27
C SER A 457 37.76 64.72 -15.65
N GLN A 458 38.80 63.98 -15.27
CA GLN A 458 40.17 64.25 -15.69
C GLN A 458 40.34 64.13 -17.21
N ALA A 459 39.65 63.20 -17.87
CA ALA A 459 39.70 63.03 -19.33
C ALA A 459 39.18 64.27 -20.05
N LYS A 460 38.09 64.86 -19.55
CA LYS A 460 37.58 66.14 -20.07
C LYS A 460 38.60 67.26 -19.87
N GLN A 461 39.26 67.33 -18.71
CA GLN A 461 40.29 68.35 -18.44
C GLN A 461 41.51 68.18 -19.34
N HIS A 462 42.03 66.97 -19.50
CA HIS A 462 43.16 66.67 -20.38
C HIS A 462 42.82 66.89 -21.86
N ALA A 463 41.59 66.59 -22.30
CA ALA A 463 41.14 66.88 -23.66
C ALA A 463 41.12 68.38 -23.97
N VAL A 464 40.64 69.20 -23.02
CA VAL A 464 40.69 70.67 -23.15
C VAL A 464 42.14 71.16 -23.16
N ALA A 465 42.99 70.67 -22.25
CA ALA A 465 44.40 71.05 -22.20
C ALA A 465 45.18 70.65 -23.46
N LEU A 466 44.83 69.52 -24.08
CA LEU A 466 45.40 69.07 -25.35
C LEU A 466 44.98 70.00 -26.51
N ASP A 467 43.70 70.37 -26.57
CA ASP A 467 43.18 71.30 -27.59
C ASP A 467 43.82 72.70 -27.45
N ASP A 468 43.95 73.21 -26.22
CA ASP A 468 44.65 74.46 -25.91
C ASP A 468 46.14 74.41 -26.31
N ALA A 469 46.82 73.29 -26.06
CA ALA A 469 48.21 73.11 -26.45
C ALA A 469 48.38 73.00 -27.98
N GLN A 470 47.45 72.32 -28.66
CA GLN A 470 47.45 72.15 -30.12
C GLN A 470 47.17 73.49 -30.84
N THR A 471 46.21 74.26 -30.34
CA THR A 471 45.91 75.60 -30.86
C THR A 471 47.05 76.59 -30.62
N SER A 472 47.69 76.54 -29.45
CA SER A 472 48.87 77.38 -29.16
C SER A 472 50.08 77.02 -30.03
N TYR A 473 50.35 75.72 -30.23
CA TYR A 473 51.44 75.25 -31.08
C TYR A 473 51.21 75.63 -32.56
N SER A 474 50.00 75.43 -33.08
CA SER A 474 49.66 75.79 -34.48
C SER A 474 49.74 77.29 -34.75
N LYS A 475 49.33 78.14 -33.79
CA LYS A 475 49.55 79.60 -33.88
C LYS A 475 51.04 79.96 -33.94
N ALA A 476 51.85 79.41 -33.03
CA ALA A 476 53.29 79.67 -33.01
C ALA A 476 54.01 79.15 -34.27
N GLU A 477 53.56 78.03 -34.86
CA GLU A 477 54.08 77.52 -36.13
C GLU A 477 53.75 78.46 -37.30
N LEU A 478 52.54 79.04 -37.32
CA LEU A 478 52.13 80.00 -38.34
C LEU A 478 52.91 81.31 -38.21
N GLU A 479 53.09 81.83 -37.00
CA GLU A 479 53.91 83.02 -36.73
C GLU A 479 55.38 82.83 -37.11
N GLU A 480 55.98 81.66 -36.84
CA GLU A 480 57.33 81.33 -37.29
C GLU A 480 57.42 81.37 -38.82
N ARG A 481 56.45 80.74 -39.53
CA ARG A 481 56.43 80.72 -41.00
C ARG A 481 56.30 82.13 -41.59
N GLU A 482 55.42 82.96 -41.05
CA GLU A 482 55.24 84.35 -41.52
C GLU A 482 56.50 85.19 -41.31
N ARG A 483 57.14 85.09 -40.14
CA ARG A 483 58.39 85.83 -39.86
C ARG A 483 59.56 85.32 -40.70
N ALA A 484 59.66 84.01 -40.91
CA ALA A 484 60.67 83.41 -41.78
C ALA A 484 60.49 83.85 -43.24
N GLN A 485 59.25 83.96 -43.73
CA GLN A 485 58.95 84.52 -45.06
C GLN A 485 59.38 85.98 -45.18
N LYS A 486 59.14 86.82 -44.16
CA LYS A 486 59.60 88.23 -44.14
C LYS A 486 61.12 88.35 -44.18
N VAL A 487 61.84 87.50 -43.45
CA VAL A 487 63.30 87.44 -43.52
C VAL A 487 63.75 87.02 -44.93
N SER A 488 63.10 86.02 -45.53
CA SER A 488 63.43 85.56 -46.89
C SER A 488 63.19 86.66 -47.93
N SER A 489 62.10 87.44 -47.82
CA SER A 489 61.82 88.55 -48.74
C SER A 489 62.80 89.70 -48.57
N CYS A 490 63.17 90.08 -47.34
CA CYS A 490 64.19 91.10 -47.11
C CYS A 490 65.56 90.69 -47.67
N LYS A 491 65.98 89.44 -47.47
CA LYS A 491 67.23 88.92 -48.06
C LYS A 491 67.21 88.96 -49.59
N ALA A 492 66.09 88.57 -50.20
CA ALA A 492 65.92 88.64 -51.65
C ALA A 492 66.03 90.09 -52.17
N ASN A 493 65.36 91.04 -51.50
CA ASN A 493 65.40 92.45 -51.87
C ASN A 493 66.80 93.08 -51.73
N ILE A 494 67.53 92.76 -50.64
CA ILE A 494 68.92 93.19 -50.46
C ILE A 494 69.78 92.64 -51.59
N SER A 495 69.72 91.33 -51.87
CA SER A 495 70.53 90.71 -52.93
C SER A 495 70.22 91.28 -54.33
N ALA A 496 68.97 91.67 -54.59
CA ALA A 496 68.59 92.29 -55.86
C ALA A 496 69.16 93.71 -56.01
N LEU A 497 69.14 94.52 -54.94
CA LEU A 497 69.69 95.87 -54.95
C LEU A 497 71.23 95.87 -54.97
N GLU A 498 71.87 94.95 -54.23
CA GLU A 498 73.33 94.76 -54.26
C GLU A 498 73.83 94.46 -55.68
N ASN A 499 73.17 93.54 -56.39
CA ASN A 499 73.54 93.16 -57.76
C ASN A 499 73.41 94.32 -58.77
N VAL A 500 72.42 95.20 -58.60
CA VAL A 500 72.24 96.38 -59.48
C VAL A 500 73.34 97.40 -59.24
N LEU A 501 73.67 97.68 -57.97
CA LEU A 501 74.69 98.67 -57.59
C LEU A 501 76.11 98.16 -57.90
N SER A 502 76.40 96.87 -57.71
CA SER A 502 77.71 96.29 -58.02
C SER A 502 78.01 96.22 -59.52
N SER A 503 76.98 96.06 -60.36
CA SER A 503 77.14 96.00 -61.82
C SER A 503 77.62 97.32 -62.47
N LEU A 504 77.65 98.41 -61.71
CA LEU A 504 78.02 99.75 -62.18
C LEU A 504 79.31 100.30 -61.52
N THR A 505 79.96 99.53 -60.63
CA THR A 505 81.11 99.97 -59.84
C THR A 505 82.34 99.04 -59.95
N GLU A 506 82.49 98.30 -61.05
CA GLU A 506 83.72 97.52 -61.28
C GLU A 506 84.94 98.47 -61.35
N ASP A 507 85.92 98.25 -60.46
CA ASP A 507 87.22 98.92 -60.33
C ASP A 507 87.36 100.28 -59.58
N VAL A 508 86.38 100.75 -58.79
CA VAL A 508 86.59 101.96 -57.93
C VAL A 508 86.23 101.71 -56.47
N GLN A 509 87.21 101.90 -55.56
CA GLN A 509 87.08 101.56 -54.13
C GLN A 509 86.13 102.48 -53.34
N GLN A 510 85.93 103.74 -53.75
CA GLN A 510 84.90 104.64 -53.23
C GLN A 510 84.47 105.63 -54.32
N THR A 511 83.24 105.50 -54.81
CA THR A 511 82.66 106.46 -55.76
C THR A 511 81.94 107.59 -55.01
N LEU A 512 81.85 108.76 -55.63
CA LEU A 512 81.15 109.93 -55.09
C LEU A 512 79.71 109.58 -54.67
N LEU A 513 79.01 108.73 -55.42
CA LEU A 513 77.67 108.23 -55.05
C LEU A 513 77.60 107.55 -53.68
N GLN A 514 78.66 106.84 -53.26
CA GLN A 514 78.69 106.10 -52.00
C GLN A 514 78.97 107.00 -50.78
N THR A 515 79.55 108.18 -50.99
CA THR A 515 79.93 109.13 -49.93
C THR A 515 78.95 110.29 -49.78
N LEU A 516 78.10 110.53 -50.78
CA LEU A 516 77.04 111.53 -50.71
C LEU A 516 75.91 111.06 -49.77
N SER A 517 75.76 111.73 -48.63
CA SER A 517 74.61 111.56 -47.74
C SER A 517 73.55 112.64 -48.03
N VAL A 518 72.38 112.18 -48.46
CA VAL A 518 71.23 113.02 -48.82
C VAL A 518 69.96 112.37 -48.30
N ASN A 519 68.98 113.17 -47.89
CA ASN A 519 67.65 112.66 -47.57
C ASN A 519 67.02 112.01 -48.82
N ALA A 520 66.27 110.92 -48.66
CA ALA A 520 65.69 110.18 -49.78
C ALA A 520 64.78 111.04 -50.70
N SER A 521 64.18 112.12 -50.17
CA SER A 521 63.38 113.08 -50.95
C SER A 521 64.21 113.96 -51.88
N ASP A 522 65.46 114.26 -51.51
CA ASP A 522 66.30 115.28 -52.14
C ASP A 522 67.38 114.64 -53.03
N ALA A 523 67.57 113.32 -52.90
CA ALA A 523 68.54 112.53 -53.65
C ALA A 523 68.42 112.71 -55.18
N ALA A 524 67.19 112.77 -55.69
CA ALA A 524 66.92 112.97 -57.11
C ALA A 524 67.33 114.37 -57.64
N ILE A 525 67.28 115.39 -56.79
CA ILE A 525 67.65 116.77 -57.12
C ILE A 525 69.16 116.88 -57.25
N VAL A 526 69.88 116.30 -56.27
CA VAL A 526 71.34 116.24 -56.24
C VAL A 526 71.89 115.47 -57.43
N GLU A 527 71.32 114.30 -57.74
CA GLU A 527 71.78 113.46 -58.85
C GLU A 527 71.62 114.16 -60.20
N SER A 528 70.52 114.90 -60.39
CA SER A 528 70.32 115.70 -61.60
C SER A 528 71.35 116.82 -61.70
N ALA A 529 71.69 117.48 -60.58
CA ALA A 529 72.70 118.52 -60.53
C ALA A 529 74.14 118.02 -60.73
N LEU A 530 74.43 116.73 -60.51
CA LEU A 530 75.75 116.15 -60.74
C LEU A 530 76.12 116.03 -62.23
N LEU A 531 75.18 116.26 -63.15
CA LEU A 531 75.44 116.30 -64.60
C LEU A 531 76.19 115.06 -65.13
N GLY A 532 75.89 113.88 -64.60
CA GLY A 532 76.53 112.62 -65.00
C GLY A 532 77.86 112.31 -64.32
N MET A 533 78.32 113.16 -63.39
CA MET A 533 79.55 112.95 -62.60
C MET A 533 79.36 112.05 -61.38
N THR A 534 78.55 111.00 -61.51
CA THR A 534 78.13 110.13 -60.40
C THR A 534 79.17 109.07 -60.01
N LEU A 535 80.05 108.70 -60.95
CA LEU A 535 81.07 107.66 -60.80
C LEU A 535 82.48 108.23 -60.52
N LEU A 536 82.60 109.52 -60.17
CA LEU A 536 83.90 110.08 -59.83
C LEU A 536 84.48 109.38 -58.59
N PRO A 537 85.77 109.00 -58.58
CA PRO A 537 86.43 108.52 -57.37
C PRO A 537 86.50 109.63 -56.34
N VAL A 538 86.36 109.31 -55.06
CA VAL A 538 86.72 110.25 -53.99
C VAL A 538 88.22 110.12 -53.73
N SER A 539 88.96 111.23 -53.83
CA SER A 539 90.39 111.28 -53.50
C SER A 539 90.64 112.29 -52.38
N GLU A 540 91.66 112.02 -51.57
CA GLU A 540 92.11 112.95 -50.52
C GLU A 540 93.00 114.07 -51.08
N SER A 541 93.46 113.97 -52.33
CA SER A 541 94.42 114.90 -52.95
C SER A 541 93.91 115.53 -54.24
N THR A 542 94.38 116.74 -54.56
CA THR A 542 94.05 117.44 -55.83
C THR A 542 94.85 116.93 -57.03
N THR A 543 95.77 115.99 -56.83
CA THR A 543 96.68 115.47 -57.85
C THR A 543 96.18 114.20 -58.53
N GLU A 544 95.15 113.57 -57.97
CA GLU A 544 94.55 112.34 -58.51
C GLU A 544 93.23 112.63 -59.22
N HIS A 545 92.82 111.73 -60.11
CA HIS A 545 91.51 111.80 -60.76
C HIS A 545 90.40 111.55 -59.71
N GLY A 546 89.67 112.58 -59.30
CA GLY A 546 88.59 112.41 -58.35
C GLY A 546 87.96 113.72 -57.86
N VAL A 547 87.05 113.58 -56.89
CA VAL A 547 86.49 114.68 -56.11
C VAL A 547 87.10 114.62 -54.71
N TRP A 548 87.58 115.77 -54.25
CA TRP A 548 88.16 115.95 -52.92
C TRP A 548 87.35 116.97 -52.12
N ASN A 549 87.78 117.21 -50.88
CA ASN A 549 87.08 118.09 -49.96
C ASN A 549 87.05 119.56 -50.45
N SER A 550 85.88 120.18 -50.49
CA SER A 550 85.71 121.59 -50.88
C SER A 550 86.02 122.53 -49.72
N ILE A 551 86.96 123.47 -49.90
CA ILE A 551 87.30 124.50 -48.90
C ILE A 551 86.18 125.57 -48.80
N GLN A 552 85.28 125.64 -49.79
CA GLN A 552 84.18 126.59 -49.80
C GLN A 552 82.94 126.00 -49.10
N ALA A 553 82.43 126.74 -48.10
CA ALA A 553 81.17 126.42 -47.45
C ALA A 553 80.00 126.48 -48.45
N PRO A 554 78.97 125.62 -48.29
CA PRO A 554 77.84 125.62 -49.20
C PRO A 554 77.12 126.97 -49.21
N ARG A 555 76.94 127.54 -50.39
CA ARG A 555 76.24 128.81 -50.59
C ARG A 555 74.75 128.61 -50.31
N GLU A 556 74.16 129.53 -49.55
CA GLU A 556 72.73 129.45 -49.22
C GLU A 556 71.88 129.51 -50.50
N GLY A 557 70.99 128.54 -50.67
CA GLY A 557 70.18 128.37 -51.88
C GLY A 557 70.91 127.67 -53.04
N SER A 558 72.08 127.05 -52.83
CA SER A 558 72.72 126.17 -53.82
C SER A 558 72.31 124.70 -53.64
N VAL A 559 72.52 123.87 -54.67
CA VAL A 559 72.28 122.42 -54.56
C VAL A 559 73.20 121.76 -53.51
N ALA A 560 74.41 122.29 -53.32
CA ALA A 560 75.33 121.79 -52.30
C ALA A 560 74.79 121.90 -50.85
N SER A 561 73.83 122.80 -50.58
CA SER A 561 73.18 122.90 -49.27
C SER A 561 72.30 121.70 -48.90
N LEU A 562 71.95 120.85 -49.87
CA LEU A 562 71.19 119.61 -49.65
C LEU A 562 72.08 118.43 -49.22
N LEU A 563 73.41 118.58 -49.28
CA LEU A 563 74.37 117.54 -48.93
C LEU A 563 74.76 117.67 -47.46
N GLN A 564 74.80 116.53 -46.74
CA GLN A 564 75.26 116.51 -45.35
C GLN A 564 76.79 116.27 -45.22
N GLY A 565 77.53 116.27 -46.33
CA GLY A 565 78.98 116.06 -46.40
C GLY A 565 79.73 117.18 -47.14
N GLN A 566 81.04 117.32 -46.91
CA GLN A 566 81.88 118.38 -47.52
C GLN A 566 82.60 117.95 -48.82
N VAL A 567 82.51 116.67 -49.19
CA VAL A 567 83.12 116.12 -50.40
C VAL A 567 82.10 116.13 -51.53
N TYR A 568 82.16 117.17 -52.35
CA TYR A 568 81.34 117.30 -53.56
C TYR A 568 81.99 118.26 -54.55
N PRO A 569 81.67 118.17 -55.86
CA PRO A 569 82.22 119.09 -56.85
C PRO A 569 81.80 120.55 -56.56
N ALA A 570 82.78 121.46 -56.49
CA ALA A 570 82.54 122.86 -56.13
C ALA A 570 81.53 123.57 -57.06
N PHE A 571 81.31 123.09 -58.28
CA PHE A 571 80.30 123.67 -59.18
C PHE A 571 78.86 123.51 -58.64
N LEU A 572 78.57 122.54 -57.77
CA LEU A 572 77.25 122.41 -57.14
C LEU A 572 76.90 123.63 -56.28
N ASN A 573 77.90 124.39 -55.82
CA ASN A 573 77.70 125.69 -55.15
C ASN A 573 77.32 126.83 -56.08
N GLN A 574 77.55 126.67 -57.39
CA GLN A 574 77.23 127.63 -58.45
C GLN A 574 75.90 127.28 -59.15
N ILE A 575 75.22 126.22 -58.71
CA ILE A 575 73.88 125.83 -59.18
C ILE A 575 72.84 126.26 -58.15
N GLN A 576 71.96 127.16 -58.55
CA GLN A 576 70.89 127.68 -57.70
C GLN A 576 69.74 126.67 -57.57
N LEU A 577 69.19 126.52 -56.37
CA LEU A 577 67.95 125.80 -56.12
C LEU A 577 66.75 126.75 -56.31
N LEU A 578 65.92 126.52 -57.32
CA LEU A 578 64.73 127.33 -57.58
C LEU A 578 63.60 126.97 -56.62
N LYS A 579 63.03 127.99 -55.96
CA LYS A 579 61.78 127.83 -55.21
C LYS A 579 60.61 127.79 -56.19
N GLN A 580 59.57 127.01 -55.87
CA GLN A 580 58.40 126.81 -56.76
C GLN A 580 57.88 128.15 -57.32
N GLY A 581 57.79 128.24 -58.66
CA GLY A 581 57.28 129.42 -59.37
C GLY A 581 58.31 130.48 -59.76
N GLN A 582 59.58 130.37 -59.33
CA GLN A 582 60.65 131.28 -59.77
C GLN A 582 61.15 130.94 -61.19
N ARG A 583 61.41 131.97 -62.01
CA ARG A 583 62.08 131.82 -63.31
C ARG A 583 63.58 132.12 -63.17
N PHE A 584 64.43 131.29 -63.78
CA PHE A 584 65.86 131.51 -63.78
C PHE A 584 66.22 132.75 -64.61
N THR A 585 66.90 133.71 -63.98
CA THR A 585 67.50 134.87 -64.63
C THR A 585 69.02 134.79 -64.46
N PRO A 586 69.81 134.78 -65.55
CA PRO A 586 71.26 134.71 -65.45
C PRO A 586 71.82 136.03 -64.89
N GLU A 587 72.01 136.09 -63.58
CA GLU A 587 72.86 137.09 -62.92
C GLU A 587 74.32 136.63 -63.03
N GLN A 588 75.29 137.56 -63.01
CA GLN A 588 76.74 137.25 -63.11
C GLN A 588 77.28 136.30 -62.01
N SER A 589 76.44 135.78 -61.09
CA SER A 589 76.84 134.94 -59.95
C SER A 589 76.27 133.51 -59.91
N TRP A 590 75.45 133.07 -60.87
CA TRP A 590 74.93 131.69 -60.93
C TRP A 590 75.13 131.10 -62.33
N TRP A 591 75.63 129.87 -62.42
CA TRP A 591 75.87 129.21 -63.71
C TRP A 591 74.62 128.51 -64.24
N MET A 592 73.88 127.87 -63.34
CA MET A 592 72.68 127.10 -63.66
C MET A 592 71.71 127.13 -62.48
N ALA A 593 70.50 126.65 -62.69
CA ALA A 593 69.56 126.40 -61.61
C ALA A 593 68.85 125.05 -61.76
N VAL A 594 68.40 124.48 -60.64
CA VAL A 594 67.62 123.24 -60.59
C VAL A 594 66.33 123.49 -59.81
N ASP A 595 65.19 123.04 -60.35
CA ASP A 595 63.91 123.09 -59.63
C ASP A 595 63.67 121.86 -58.75
N GLY A 596 62.63 121.90 -57.91
CA GLY A 596 62.25 120.78 -57.04
C GLY A 596 61.81 119.50 -57.77
N GLU A 597 61.67 119.53 -59.10
CA GLU A 597 61.38 118.35 -59.93
C GLU A 597 62.66 117.75 -60.55
N GLY A 598 63.82 118.38 -60.33
CA GLY A 598 65.12 117.96 -60.86
C GLY A 598 65.39 118.43 -62.29
N ASN A 599 64.67 119.42 -62.81
CA ASN A 599 64.95 120.00 -64.13
C ASN A 599 66.06 121.06 -64.02
N LEU A 600 67.02 121.03 -64.95
CA LEU A 600 68.13 121.97 -65.04
C LEU A 600 67.82 123.13 -65.98
N TYR A 601 68.16 124.34 -65.58
CA TYR A 601 68.00 125.59 -66.32
C TYR A 601 69.37 126.26 -66.48
N GLY A 602 69.72 126.63 -67.71
CA GLY A 602 70.90 127.45 -68.05
C GLY A 602 70.49 128.72 -68.80
N GLU A 603 71.44 129.58 -69.15
CA GLU A 603 71.18 130.89 -69.78
C GLU A 603 70.44 130.76 -71.13
N ASN A 604 70.78 129.75 -71.93
CA ASN A 604 70.21 129.50 -73.25
C ASN A 604 69.72 128.05 -73.45
N PHE A 605 69.53 127.28 -72.37
CA PHE A 605 69.03 125.91 -72.45
C PHE A 605 68.21 125.50 -71.22
N ARG A 606 67.36 124.49 -71.39
CA ARG A 606 66.66 123.80 -70.31
C ARG A 606 66.72 122.30 -70.57
N VAL A 607 67.18 121.54 -69.58
CA VAL A 607 67.17 120.08 -69.61
C VAL A 607 66.17 119.59 -68.57
N SER A 608 65.05 119.04 -69.05
CA SER A 608 64.16 118.29 -68.17
C SER A 608 64.80 116.96 -67.78
N LYS A 609 64.59 116.51 -66.54
CA LYS A 609 65.04 115.20 -66.06
C LYS A 609 64.75 114.14 -67.14
N SER A 610 65.79 113.45 -67.60
CA SER A 610 65.65 112.45 -68.67
C SER A 610 64.62 111.42 -68.22
N LYS A 611 63.67 111.08 -69.10
CA LYS A 611 62.71 109.97 -68.91
C LYS A 611 63.42 108.61 -69.09
N GLN A 612 64.62 108.44 -68.54
CA GLN A 612 65.18 107.11 -68.34
C GLN A 612 64.60 106.54 -67.06
N THR A 613 63.86 105.44 -67.22
CA THR A 613 63.15 104.60 -66.25
C THR A 613 64.04 103.90 -65.22
N SER A 614 65.26 104.37 -65.00
CA SER A 614 66.10 103.93 -63.88
C SER A 614 65.85 104.86 -62.69
N VAL A 615 65.29 104.31 -61.61
CA VAL A 615 65.35 104.95 -60.29
C VAL A 615 66.79 105.39 -60.06
N GLY A 616 66.97 106.67 -59.70
CA GLY A 616 68.29 107.27 -59.56
C GLY A 616 69.23 106.44 -58.69
N LEU A 617 70.50 106.34 -59.08
CA LEU A 617 71.51 105.50 -58.43
C LEU A 617 71.65 105.82 -56.93
N LEU A 618 71.53 107.10 -56.59
CA LEU A 618 71.61 107.57 -55.20
C LEU A 618 70.38 107.11 -54.38
N THR A 619 69.21 106.98 -55.01
CA THR A 619 67.97 106.53 -54.35
C THR A 619 68.02 105.03 -54.03
N GLN A 620 68.61 104.22 -54.92
CA GLN A 620 68.80 102.78 -54.70
C GLN A 620 69.80 102.51 -53.57
N GLN A 621 70.87 103.30 -53.47
CA GLN A 621 71.85 103.19 -52.38
C GLN A 621 71.24 103.51 -51.00
N THR A 622 70.34 104.51 -50.92
CA THR A 622 69.65 104.83 -49.66
C THR A 622 68.70 103.70 -49.20
N GLN A 623 67.99 103.05 -50.13
CA GLN A 623 67.10 101.93 -49.81
C GLN A 623 67.85 100.66 -49.34
N LEU A 624 69.03 100.41 -49.93
CA LEU A 624 69.91 99.32 -49.51
C LEU A 624 70.36 99.47 -48.05
N ASN A 625 70.73 100.69 -47.66
CA ASN A 625 71.17 100.98 -46.29
C ASN A 625 70.03 100.79 -45.28
N GLU A 626 68.80 101.20 -45.60
CA GLU A 626 67.63 100.97 -44.74
C GLU A 626 67.37 99.47 -44.53
N LEU A 627 67.31 98.68 -45.61
CA LEU A 627 67.06 97.23 -45.52
C LEU A 627 68.16 96.47 -44.74
N ASN A 628 69.42 96.89 -44.87
CA ASN A 628 70.53 96.32 -44.11
C ASN A 628 70.44 96.59 -42.60
N THR A 629 69.77 97.67 -42.18
CA THR A 629 69.51 97.92 -40.74
C THR A 629 68.31 97.14 -40.18
N GLU A 630 67.35 96.74 -41.02
CA GLU A 630 66.16 96.00 -40.60
C GLU A 630 66.38 94.47 -40.53
N LEU A 631 67.21 93.91 -41.40
CA LEU A 631 67.42 92.46 -41.50
C LEU A 631 67.86 91.78 -40.17
N PRO A 632 68.81 92.33 -39.37
CA PRO A 632 69.22 91.69 -38.12
C PRO A 632 68.09 91.61 -37.09
N LYS A 633 67.19 92.60 -37.07
CA LYS A 633 66.04 92.63 -36.14
C LYS A 633 65.04 91.51 -36.49
N LEU A 634 64.73 91.34 -37.77
CA LEU A 634 63.83 90.29 -38.24
C LEU A 634 64.39 88.87 -38.00
N ILE A 635 65.70 88.68 -38.09
CA ILE A 635 66.35 87.38 -37.78
C ILE A 635 66.24 87.06 -36.28
N ALA A 636 66.46 88.04 -35.41
CA ALA A 636 66.31 87.86 -33.96
C ALA A 636 64.87 87.49 -33.57
N ASP A 637 63.87 88.12 -34.22
CA ASP A 637 62.45 87.83 -34.00
C ASP A 637 62.05 86.41 -34.41
N VAL A 638 62.68 85.84 -35.45
CA VAL A 638 62.47 84.45 -35.88
C VAL A 638 63.04 83.45 -34.87
N GLU A 639 64.27 83.67 -34.39
CA GLU A 639 64.89 82.80 -33.38
C GLU A 639 64.11 82.82 -32.06
N GLN A 640 63.58 83.97 -31.65
CA GLN A 640 62.72 84.06 -30.46
C GLN A 640 61.43 83.23 -30.62
N THR A 641 60.79 83.27 -31.80
CA THR A 641 59.61 82.44 -32.08
C THR A 641 59.91 80.95 -32.14
N LYS A 642 61.10 80.55 -32.62
CA LYS A 642 61.51 79.12 -32.61
C LYS A 642 61.65 78.58 -31.18
N VAL A 643 62.24 79.36 -30.27
CA VAL A 643 62.36 78.98 -28.86
C VAL A 643 60.98 78.85 -28.21
N GLN A 644 60.06 79.78 -28.49
CA GLN A 644 58.69 79.71 -28.00
C GLN A 644 57.92 78.49 -28.55
N LYS A 645 58.06 78.20 -29.85
CA LYS A 645 57.48 77.01 -30.49
C LYS A 645 58.01 75.72 -29.87
N ALA A 646 59.31 75.60 -29.62
CA ALA A 646 59.91 74.43 -28.99
C ALA A 646 59.39 74.20 -27.56
N ALA A 647 59.15 75.27 -26.80
CA ALA A 647 58.51 75.18 -25.48
C ALA A 647 57.05 74.69 -25.58
N LEU A 648 56.29 75.21 -26.55
CA LEU A 648 54.91 74.77 -26.80
C LEU A 648 54.83 73.32 -27.32
N GLN A 649 55.81 72.86 -28.09
CA GLN A 649 55.90 71.47 -28.55
C GLN A 649 56.07 70.49 -27.37
N LYS A 650 56.91 70.83 -26.39
CA LYS A 650 57.05 70.03 -25.16
C LYS A 650 55.75 69.99 -24.36
N ARG A 651 55.02 71.11 -24.29
CA ARG A 651 53.71 71.18 -23.62
C ARG A 651 52.65 70.33 -24.33
N LEU A 652 52.67 70.31 -25.66
CA LEU A 652 51.79 69.45 -26.46
C LEU A 652 52.08 67.96 -26.24
N GLN A 653 53.36 67.55 -26.24
CA GLN A 653 53.75 66.17 -25.95
C GLN A 653 53.35 65.72 -24.54
N ALA A 654 53.52 66.59 -23.53
CA ALA A 654 53.07 66.32 -22.17
C ALA A 654 51.54 66.13 -22.10
N ALA A 655 50.77 67.00 -22.76
CA ALA A 655 49.31 66.88 -22.81
C ALA A 655 48.84 65.59 -23.54
N GLN A 656 49.55 65.17 -24.59
CA GLN A 656 49.26 63.90 -25.29
C GLN A 656 49.52 62.69 -24.36
N GLN A 657 50.64 62.70 -23.63
CA GLN A 657 50.99 61.63 -22.70
C GLN A 657 50.01 61.54 -21.52
N ASP A 658 49.52 62.68 -21.03
CA ASP A 658 48.49 62.72 -19.99
C ASP A 658 47.18 62.09 -20.46
N VAL A 659 46.73 62.41 -21.70
CA VAL A 659 45.53 61.81 -22.30
C VAL A 659 45.68 60.29 -22.47
N GLU A 660 46.83 59.81 -22.95
CA GLU A 660 47.10 58.38 -23.09
C GLU A 660 47.12 57.66 -21.74
N SER A 661 47.79 58.24 -20.73
CA SER A 661 47.85 57.65 -19.39
C SER A 661 46.46 57.56 -18.75
N ASN A 662 45.64 58.60 -18.89
CA ASN A 662 44.31 58.62 -18.34
C ASN A 662 43.37 57.65 -19.09
N SER A 663 43.51 57.53 -20.41
CA SER A 663 42.80 56.54 -21.21
C SER A 663 43.11 55.10 -20.77
N ALA A 664 44.39 54.79 -20.50
CA ALA A 664 44.80 53.49 -19.99
C ALA A 664 44.22 53.20 -18.59
N ASN A 665 44.22 54.18 -17.70
CA ASN A 665 43.62 54.07 -16.36
C ASN A 665 42.10 53.86 -16.43
N ILE A 666 41.40 54.57 -17.31
CA ILE A 666 39.96 54.39 -17.59
C ILE A 666 39.70 52.95 -18.06
N HIS A 667 40.54 52.42 -18.95
CA HIS A 667 40.36 51.06 -19.45
C HIS A 667 40.55 50.00 -18.34
N GLN A 668 41.55 50.16 -17.48
CA GLN A 668 41.78 49.25 -16.34
C GLN A 668 40.62 49.28 -15.34
N ILE A 669 40.15 50.47 -14.96
CA ILE A 669 39.02 50.63 -14.04
C ILE A 669 37.74 50.05 -14.66
N ALA A 670 37.49 50.28 -15.96
CA ALA A 670 36.33 49.72 -16.66
C ALA A 670 36.35 48.17 -16.67
N GLN A 671 37.51 47.55 -16.88
CA GLN A 671 37.66 46.09 -16.76
C GLN A 671 37.41 45.62 -15.32
N GLY A 672 37.90 46.35 -14.32
CA GLY A 672 37.64 46.07 -12.90
C GLY A 672 36.16 46.15 -12.56
N MET A 673 35.46 47.20 -13.02
CA MET A 673 34.02 47.38 -12.84
C MET A 673 33.22 46.24 -13.47
N ALA A 674 33.57 45.81 -14.69
CA ALA A 674 32.89 44.70 -15.35
C ALA A 674 33.04 43.37 -14.57
N LYS A 675 34.22 43.11 -13.99
CA LYS A 675 34.44 41.94 -13.12
C LYS A 675 33.66 42.05 -11.81
N ALA A 676 33.71 43.20 -11.14
CA ALA A 676 32.98 43.42 -9.90
C ALA A 676 31.45 43.35 -10.11
N GLN A 677 30.95 43.86 -11.24
CA GLN A 677 29.54 43.78 -11.60
C GLN A 677 29.09 42.33 -11.82
N THR A 678 29.82 41.57 -12.64
CA THR A 678 29.48 40.15 -12.88
C THR A 678 29.57 39.31 -11.60
N HIS A 679 30.52 39.60 -10.72
CA HIS A 679 30.62 38.97 -9.40
C HIS A 679 29.43 39.32 -8.50
N SER A 680 29.06 40.61 -8.41
CA SER A 680 27.89 41.06 -7.65
C SER A 680 26.60 40.42 -8.18
N GLU A 681 26.37 40.40 -9.50
CA GLU A 681 25.18 39.79 -10.11
C GLU A 681 25.09 38.28 -9.83
N LEU A 682 26.22 37.57 -9.81
CA LEU A 682 26.27 36.16 -9.43
C LEU A 682 25.90 35.96 -7.96
N LEU A 683 26.48 36.75 -7.06
CA LEU A 683 26.18 36.71 -5.63
C LEU A 683 24.73 37.11 -5.33
N GLU A 684 24.13 38.04 -6.08
CA GLU A 684 22.71 38.38 -5.96
C GLU A 684 21.82 37.19 -6.29
N LYS A 685 22.12 36.45 -7.37
CA LYS A 685 21.39 35.23 -7.71
C LYS A 685 21.55 34.15 -6.64
N GLN A 686 22.75 33.97 -6.12
CA GLN A 686 23.00 33.02 -5.03
C GLN A 686 22.25 33.42 -3.75
N HIS A 687 22.26 34.71 -3.40
CA HIS A 687 21.53 35.24 -2.25
C HIS A 687 20.01 35.07 -2.40
N ALA A 688 19.45 35.35 -3.58
CA ALA A 688 18.03 35.16 -3.86
C ALA A 688 17.62 33.68 -3.73
N ASN A 689 18.42 32.76 -4.29
CA ASN A 689 18.20 31.32 -4.14
C ASN A 689 18.28 30.89 -2.67
N TRP A 690 19.28 31.38 -1.94
CA TRP A 690 19.45 31.10 -0.50
C TRP A 690 18.27 31.60 0.34
N GLN A 691 17.76 32.83 0.07
CA GLN A 691 16.57 33.35 0.74
C GLN A 691 15.36 32.48 0.46
N GLN A 692 15.16 32.08 -0.80
CA GLN A 692 14.03 31.22 -1.18
C GLN A 692 14.10 29.85 -0.50
N THR A 693 15.28 29.22 -0.42
CA THR A 693 15.44 27.94 0.29
C THR A 693 15.22 28.10 1.79
N LEU A 694 15.72 29.16 2.41
CA LEU A 694 15.50 29.46 3.83
C LEU A 694 13.99 29.63 4.13
N GLU A 695 13.29 30.41 3.31
CA GLU A 695 11.85 30.65 3.46
C GLU A 695 11.03 29.36 3.31
N GLN A 696 11.40 28.49 2.35
CA GLN A 696 10.78 27.17 2.20
C GLN A 696 10.95 26.30 3.46
N TYR A 697 12.16 26.28 4.05
CA TYR A 697 12.39 25.52 5.28
C TYR A 697 11.63 26.12 6.48
N GLN A 698 11.56 27.44 6.60
CA GLN A 698 10.79 28.11 7.65
C GLN A 698 9.27 27.83 7.52
N GLN A 699 8.72 27.90 6.31
CA GLN A 699 7.33 27.51 6.06
C GLN A 699 7.09 26.04 6.40
N LYS A 700 8.01 25.15 6.03
CA LYS A 700 7.93 23.73 6.38
C LYS A 700 7.95 23.53 7.90
N GLN A 701 8.83 24.22 8.63
CA GLN A 701 8.87 24.18 10.09
C GLN A 701 7.54 24.64 10.70
N GLY A 702 6.97 25.76 10.23
CA GLY A 702 5.67 26.26 10.68
C GLY A 702 4.55 25.26 10.44
N SER A 703 4.52 24.62 9.26
CA SER A 703 3.52 23.60 8.93
C SER A 703 3.63 22.35 9.82
N LEU A 704 4.86 21.89 10.10
CA LEU A 704 5.10 20.75 10.98
C LEU A 704 4.72 21.07 12.43
N GLN A 705 4.95 22.31 12.88
CA GLN A 705 4.60 22.74 14.23
C GLN A 705 3.08 22.88 14.42
N ALA A 706 2.35 23.32 13.38
CA ALA A 706 0.89 23.29 13.36
C ALA A 706 0.36 21.84 13.42
N GLN A 707 0.92 20.92 12.63
CA GLN A 707 0.56 19.50 12.68
C GLN A 707 0.85 18.85 14.03
N PHE A 708 1.99 19.20 14.65
CA PHE A 708 2.35 18.72 15.99
C PHE A 708 1.33 19.17 17.04
N THR A 709 0.96 20.45 17.05
CA THR A 709 -0.01 20.98 18.01
C THR A 709 -1.42 20.39 17.81
N GLU A 710 -1.85 20.21 16.56
CA GLU A 710 -3.12 19.56 16.22
C GLU A 710 -3.17 18.10 16.70
N GLN A 711 -2.08 17.33 16.51
CA GLN A 711 -2.01 15.93 16.93
C GLN A 711 -1.77 15.74 18.43
N ALA A 712 -1.16 16.71 19.12
CA ALA A 712 -0.90 16.63 20.56
C ALA A 712 -2.15 16.85 21.41
N ALA A 713 -3.09 17.69 20.96
CA ALA A 713 -4.32 18.00 21.68
C ALA A 713 -5.18 16.76 22.05
N PRO A 714 -5.46 15.80 21.15
CA PRO A 714 -6.29 14.63 21.47
C PRO A 714 -5.61 13.60 22.38
N ILE A 715 -4.28 13.60 22.52
CA ILE A 715 -3.55 12.58 23.31
C ILE A 715 -3.91 12.65 24.79
N ALA A 716 -4.01 13.86 25.36
CA ALA A 716 -4.42 14.02 26.76
C ALA A 716 -5.84 13.47 27.00
N LYS A 717 -6.75 13.68 26.03
CA LYS A 717 -8.12 13.16 26.09
C LYS A 717 -8.15 11.63 25.97
N GLN A 718 -7.31 11.05 25.12
CA GLN A 718 -7.18 9.59 25.00
C GLN A 718 -6.61 8.95 26.27
N LYS A 719 -5.62 9.59 26.92
CA LYS A 719 -5.09 9.12 28.21
C LYS A 719 -6.16 9.12 29.30
N GLN A 720 -6.98 10.19 29.36
CA GLN A 720 -8.11 10.23 30.29
C GLN A 720 -9.14 9.13 29.98
N GLN A 721 -9.49 8.92 28.71
CA GLN A 721 -10.42 7.86 28.32
C GLN A 721 -9.92 6.46 28.71
N ILE A 722 -8.62 6.18 28.58
CA ILE A 722 -8.02 4.92 29.03
C ILE A 722 -8.19 4.76 30.54
N ALA A 723 -7.86 5.79 31.33
CA ALA A 723 -8.02 5.75 32.79
C ALA A 723 -9.49 5.53 33.21
N ASP A 724 -10.44 6.13 32.50
CA ASP A 724 -11.87 5.94 32.76
C ASP A 724 -12.31 4.49 32.46
N ILE A 725 -11.78 3.87 31.38
CA ILE A 725 -12.06 2.47 31.03
C ILE A 725 -11.41 1.51 32.05
N GLU A 726 -10.19 1.78 32.49
CA GLU A 726 -9.49 0.99 33.52
C GLU A 726 -10.27 0.98 34.83
N ALA A 727 -10.74 2.15 35.29
CA ALA A 727 -11.56 2.26 36.49
C ALA A 727 -12.90 1.49 36.36
N ALA A 728 -13.54 1.54 35.19
CA ALA A 728 -14.75 0.77 34.91
C ALA A 728 -14.48 -0.75 34.91
N LEU A 729 -13.34 -1.18 34.37
CA LEU A 729 -12.92 -2.58 34.37
C LEU A 729 -12.67 -3.12 35.79
N GLU A 730 -12.05 -2.33 36.67
CA GLU A 730 -11.86 -2.73 38.08
C GLU A 730 -13.21 -2.97 38.78
N LEU A 731 -14.17 -2.07 38.57
CA LEU A 731 -15.50 -2.19 39.17
C LEU A 731 -16.26 -3.41 38.63
N LEU A 732 -16.22 -3.65 37.32
CA LEU A 732 -16.84 -4.83 36.70
C LEU A 732 -16.19 -6.13 37.17
N GLN A 733 -14.86 -6.16 37.34
CA GLN A 733 -14.15 -7.33 37.87
C GLN A 733 -14.56 -7.64 39.31
N ALA A 734 -14.74 -6.62 40.16
CA ALA A 734 -15.25 -6.82 41.51
C ALA A 734 -16.67 -7.43 41.51
N GLN A 735 -17.58 -6.89 40.67
CA GLN A 735 -18.93 -7.43 40.50
C GLN A 735 -18.93 -8.87 39.98
N GLN A 736 -18.00 -9.20 39.08
CA GLN A 736 -17.87 -10.55 38.53
C GLN A 736 -17.47 -11.57 39.60
N ILE A 737 -16.61 -11.18 40.55
CA ILE A 737 -16.23 -12.04 41.68
C ILE A 737 -17.46 -12.32 42.56
N GLU A 738 -18.25 -11.30 42.88
CA GLU A 738 -19.49 -11.48 43.65
C GLU A 738 -20.48 -12.41 42.92
N LEU A 739 -20.68 -12.21 41.62
CA LEU A 739 -21.55 -13.06 40.80
C LEU A 739 -21.04 -14.51 40.71
N GLN A 740 -19.72 -14.72 40.65
CA GLN A 740 -19.10 -16.03 40.67
C GLN A 740 -19.39 -16.75 41.99
N THR A 741 -19.21 -16.05 43.12
CA THR A 741 -19.48 -16.62 44.46
C THR A 741 -20.95 -17.06 44.58
N GLN A 742 -21.88 -16.23 44.10
CA GLN A 742 -23.31 -16.58 44.07
C GLN A 742 -23.61 -17.75 43.12
N ALA A 743 -22.92 -17.86 41.98
CA ALA A 743 -23.12 -18.97 41.05
C ALA A 743 -22.65 -20.29 41.66
N ASP A 744 -21.51 -20.31 42.34
CA ASP A 744 -20.97 -21.49 43.01
C ASP A 744 -21.93 -21.99 44.12
N GLU A 745 -22.53 -21.08 44.89
CA GLU A 745 -23.58 -21.42 45.88
C GLU A 745 -24.82 -22.05 45.23
N GLN A 746 -25.28 -21.50 44.10
CA GLN A 746 -26.43 -22.03 43.38
C GLN A 746 -26.12 -23.37 42.67
N GLU A 747 -24.88 -23.58 42.22
CA GLU A 747 -24.43 -24.85 41.66
C GLU A 747 -24.45 -25.96 42.72
N GLN A 748 -23.98 -25.67 43.94
CA GLN A 748 -24.08 -26.63 45.05
C GLN A 748 -25.53 -26.97 45.39
N ALA A 749 -26.41 -25.97 45.47
CA ALA A 749 -27.84 -26.19 45.71
C ALA A 749 -28.49 -27.04 44.60
N TYR A 750 -28.12 -26.80 43.33
CA TYR A 750 -28.57 -27.57 42.18
C TYR A 750 -28.13 -29.04 42.25
N ILE A 751 -26.86 -29.30 42.58
CA ILE A 751 -26.32 -30.66 42.73
C ILE A 751 -27.03 -31.40 43.87
N GLN A 752 -27.27 -30.72 45.00
CA GLN A 752 -28.00 -31.30 46.14
C GLN A 752 -29.45 -31.63 45.77
N ALA A 753 -30.16 -30.72 45.09
CA ALA A 753 -31.53 -30.98 44.66
C ALA A 753 -31.63 -32.11 43.61
N ALA A 754 -30.65 -32.19 42.68
CA ALA A 754 -30.57 -33.27 41.70
C ALA A 754 -30.39 -34.63 42.36
N SER A 755 -29.48 -34.72 43.34
CA SER A 755 -29.25 -35.98 44.08
C SER A 755 -30.45 -36.40 44.92
N HIS A 756 -31.17 -35.46 45.54
CA HIS A 756 -32.43 -35.74 46.25
C HIS A 756 -33.55 -36.21 45.31
N SER A 757 -33.68 -35.62 44.13
CA SER A 757 -34.65 -36.08 43.14
C SER A 757 -34.33 -37.50 42.66
N GLN A 758 -33.04 -37.83 42.47
CA GLN A 758 -32.62 -39.15 42.04
C GLN A 758 -32.86 -40.22 43.13
N THR A 759 -32.57 -39.92 44.39
CA THR A 759 -32.84 -40.84 45.50
C THR A 759 -34.34 -41.05 45.70
N ALA A 760 -35.16 -40.02 45.56
CA ALA A 760 -36.61 -40.15 45.61
C ALA A 760 -37.17 -41.01 44.46
N GLN A 761 -36.62 -40.91 43.24
CA GLN A 761 -36.99 -41.80 42.13
C GLN A 761 -36.63 -43.27 42.42
N GLN A 762 -35.47 -43.52 43.00
CA GLN A 762 -35.06 -44.87 43.39
C GLN A 762 -35.96 -45.45 44.49
N ALA A 763 -36.33 -44.63 45.48
CA ALA A 763 -37.25 -45.02 46.54
C ALA A 763 -38.65 -45.36 45.99
N LEU A 764 -39.17 -44.56 45.04
CA LEU A 764 -40.43 -44.88 44.36
C LEU A 764 -40.35 -46.22 43.63
N HIS A 765 -39.28 -46.44 42.86
CA HIS A 765 -39.10 -47.70 42.14
C HIS A 765 -39.01 -48.92 43.07
N GLN A 766 -38.34 -48.78 44.23
CA GLN A 766 -38.31 -49.83 45.25
C GLN A 766 -39.70 -50.10 45.83
N ALA A 767 -40.48 -49.05 46.13
CA ALA A 767 -41.84 -49.20 46.64
C ALA A 767 -42.77 -49.87 45.61
N GLU A 768 -42.63 -49.56 44.32
CA GLU A 768 -43.36 -50.24 43.23
C GLU A 768 -43.03 -51.75 43.17
N LEU A 769 -41.75 -52.11 43.29
CA LEU A 769 -41.32 -53.50 43.30
C LEU A 769 -41.84 -54.26 44.52
N GLU A 770 -41.84 -53.65 45.70
CA GLU A 770 -42.39 -54.27 46.91
C GLU A 770 -43.90 -54.47 46.80
N LEU A 771 -44.64 -53.46 46.30
CA LEU A 771 -46.08 -53.62 46.04
C LEU A 771 -46.36 -54.76 45.06
N GLN A 772 -45.61 -54.84 43.97
CA GLN A 772 -45.79 -55.90 42.97
C GLN A 772 -45.50 -57.29 43.54
N LYS A 773 -44.48 -57.43 44.40
CA LYS A 773 -44.20 -58.69 45.11
C LYS A 773 -45.36 -59.10 45.99
N VAL A 774 -45.86 -58.18 46.82
CA VAL A 774 -46.96 -58.44 47.76
C VAL A 774 -48.27 -58.78 47.02
N GLN A 775 -48.57 -58.08 45.92
CA GLN A 775 -49.73 -58.39 45.08
C GLN A 775 -49.65 -59.78 44.46
N ASN A 776 -48.48 -60.18 43.94
CA ASN A 776 -48.28 -61.51 43.37
C ASN A 776 -48.45 -62.62 44.42
N THR A 777 -47.92 -62.42 45.63
CA THR A 777 -48.08 -63.38 46.73
C THR A 777 -49.52 -63.47 47.21
N TRP A 778 -50.22 -62.32 47.29
CA TRP A 778 -51.63 -62.28 47.65
C TRP A 778 -52.52 -63.03 46.64
N GLN A 779 -52.29 -62.83 45.33
CA GLN A 779 -53.00 -63.56 44.27
C GLN A 779 -52.76 -65.08 44.34
N LEU A 780 -51.53 -65.50 44.65
CA LEU A 780 -51.20 -66.92 44.84
C LEU A 780 -51.97 -67.52 46.02
N GLU A 781 -52.03 -66.83 47.17
CA GLU A 781 -52.79 -67.32 48.32
C GLU A 781 -54.30 -67.32 48.07
N GLN A 782 -54.83 -66.32 47.35
CA GLN A 782 -56.24 -66.28 46.95
C GLN A 782 -56.61 -67.48 46.06
N THR A 783 -55.78 -67.84 45.09
CA THR A 783 -56.02 -69.01 44.22
C THR A 783 -55.94 -70.33 45.00
N LYS A 784 -55.00 -70.47 45.95
CA LYS A 784 -54.94 -71.63 46.86
C LYS A 784 -56.19 -71.75 47.73
N GLN A 785 -56.68 -70.65 48.27
CA GLN A 785 -57.90 -70.63 49.07
C GLN A 785 -59.13 -71.07 48.24
N GLN A 786 -59.30 -70.54 47.03
CA GLN A 786 -60.39 -70.95 46.12
C GLN A 786 -60.32 -72.46 45.80
N HIS A 787 -59.11 -72.98 45.57
CA HIS A 787 -58.91 -74.41 45.34
C HIS A 787 -59.26 -75.23 46.58
N SER A 788 -58.79 -74.84 47.77
CA SER A 788 -59.10 -75.51 49.04
C SER A 788 -60.60 -75.48 49.37
N GLN A 789 -61.29 -74.39 49.05
CA GLN A 789 -62.75 -74.30 49.17
C GLN A 789 -63.48 -75.27 48.25
N SER A 790 -63.01 -75.41 47.00
CA SER A 790 -63.57 -76.39 46.04
C SER A 790 -63.36 -77.82 46.52
N VAL A 791 -62.17 -78.14 47.06
CA VAL A 791 -61.88 -79.45 47.65
C VAL A 791 -62.80 -79.74 48.83
N LEU A 792 -63.00 -78.77 49.74
CA LEU A 792 -63.92 -78.91 50.87
C LEU A 792 -65.37 -79.18 50.41
N ASN A 793 -65.86 -78.42 49.43
CA ASN A 793 -67.21 -78.60 48.88
C ASN A 793 -67.38 -80.00 48.24
N SER A 794 -66.40 -80.45 47.46
CA SER A 794 -66.44 -81.78 46.85
C SER A 794 -66.36 -82.92 47.88
N ALA A 795 -65.62 -82.72 48.97
CA ALA A 795 -65.59 -83.66 50.08
C ALA A 795 -66.95 -83.73 50.80
N LEU A 796 -67.63 -82.59 50.97
CA LEU A 796 -68.96 -82.51 51.57
C LEU A 796 -70.01 -83.21 50.71
N GLU A 797 -70.05 -82.93 49.40
CA GLU A 797 -70.95 -83.62 48.46
C GLU A 797 -70.72 -85.14 48.48
N ARG A 798 -69.47 -85.58 48.52
CA ARG A 798 -69.14 -87.02 48.59
C ARG A 798 -69.58 -87.64 49.92
N LEU A 799 -69.51 -86.91 51.02
CA LEU A 799 -69.98 -87.35 52.33
C LEU A 799 -71.50 -87.51 52.33
N GLU A 800 -72.24 -86.55 51.76
CA GLU A 800 -73.71 -86.61 51.61
C GLU A 800 -74.14 -87.81 50.74
N THR A 801 -73.47 -88.04 49.60
CA THR A 801 -73.78 -89.21 48.74
C THR A 801 -73.54 -90.55 49.43
N LEU A 802 -72.46 -90.70 50.21
CA LEU A 802 -72.19 -91.93 50.95
C LEU A 802 -73.17 -92.14 52.10
N GLN A 803 -73.64 -91.06 52.75
CA GLN A 803 -74.69 -91.14 53.77
C GLN A 803 -76.02 -91.59 53.17
N GLN A 804 -76.38 -91.07 51.99
CA GLN A 804 -77.58 -91.48 51.28
C GLN A 804 -77.53 -92.96 50.85
N GLN A 805 -76.37 -93.42 50.34
CA GLN A 805 -76.15 -94.84 50.01
C GLN A 805 -76.24 -95.78 51.23
N LEU A 806 -75.87 -95.30 52.42
CA LEU A 806 -76.02 -96.05 53.66
C LEU A 806 -77.49 -96.15 54.10
N GLU A 807 -78.29 -95.11 53.87
CA GLU A 807 -79.74 -95.13 54.14
C GLU A 807 -80.49 -96.08 53.19
N ASP A 808 -80.17 -96.05 51.89
CA ASP A 808 -80.79 -96.93 50.88
C ASP A 808 -80.55 -98.43 51.14
N GLN A 809 -79.44 -98.79 51.80
CA GLN A 809 -79.07 -100.16 52.16
C GLN A 809 -79.83 -100.73 53.37
N GLN A 810 -80.64 -99.93 54.09
CA GLN A 810 -81.39 -100.40 55.26
C GLN A 810 -82.66 -101.19 54.89
N LEU A 811 -83.31 -100.84 53.77
CA LEU A 811 -84.53 -101.50 53.28
C LEU A 811 -84.30 -102.97 52.86
N PRO A 812 -83.29 -103.30 52.04
CA PRO A 812 -83.03 -104.69 51.63
C PRO A 812 -82.68 -105.62 52.79
N LEU A 813 -82.09 -105.06 53.86
CA LEU A 813 -81.66 -105.80 55.04
C LEU A 813 -82.85 -106.21 55.92
N LEU A 814 -83.88 -105.35 56.00
CA LEU A 814 -85.17 -105.66 56.65
C LEU A 814 -85.98 -106.69 55.86
N GLU A 815 -86.03 -106.56 54.53
CA GLU A 815 -86.74 -107.52 53.65
C GLU A 815 -86.14 -108.94 53.72
N CYS A 816 -84.81 -109.06 53.83
CA CYS A 816 -84.15 -110.35 54.01
C CYS A 816 -84.47 -110.99 55.38
N GLU A 817 -84.64 -110.19 56.44
CA GLU A 817 -84.97 -110.70 57.77
C GLU A 817 -86.41 -111.21 57.88
N GLU A 818 -87.37 -110.56 57.22
CA GLU A 818 -88.77 -111.03 57.16
C GLU A 818 -88.91 -112.34 56.36
N GLN A 819 -88.22 -112.45 55.21
CA GLN A 819 -88.24 -113.66 54.36
C GLN A 819 -87.61 -114.87 55.06
N LEU A 820 -86.53 -114.67 55.82
CA LEU A 820 -85.90 -115.73 56.62
C LEU A 820 -86.83 -116.28 57.71
N MET A 821 -87.67 -115.45 58.32
CA MET A 821 -88.60 -115.90 59.37
C MET A 821 -89.65 -116.87 58.82
N ILE A 822 -90.20 -116.59 57.62
CA ILE A 822 -91.23 -117.41 56.96
C ILE A 822 -90.67 -118.78 56.54
N LEU A 823 -89.43 -118.82 56.03
CA LEU A 823 -88.80 -120.06 55.56
C LEU A 823 -88.40 -121.01 56.71
N VAL A 824 -88.12 -120.47 57.91
CA VAL A 824 -87.79 -121.27 59.11
C VAL A 824 -89.02 -122.01 59.66
N GLU A 825 -90.22 -121.42 59.60
CA GLU A 825 -91.47 -122.10 59.99
C GLU A 825 -91.81 -123.27 59.05
N GLN A 826 -91.62 -123.09 57.74
CA GLN A 826 -91.85 -124.15 56.75
C GLN A 826 -90.86 -125.32 56.86
N HIS A 827 -89.64 -125.06 57.34
CA HIS A 827 -88.64 -126.11 57.60
C HIS A 827 -89.03 -127.01 58.79
N GLN A 828 -89.69 -126.47 59.83
CA GLN A 828 -90.11 -127.24 61.00
C GLN A 828 -91.27 -128.21 60.70
N GLU A 829 -92.18 -127.87 59.79
CA GLU A 829 -93.30 -128.77 59.40
C GLU A 829 -92.83 -130.02 58.62
N ILE A 830 -91.77 -129.90 57.81
CA ILE A 830 -91.20 -131.01 57.02
C ILE A 830 -90.38 -131.97 57.91
N GLU A 831 -89.77 -131.47 58.99
CA GLU A 831 -89.05 -132.30 59.97
C GLU A 831 -89.97 -133.29 60.69
N ILE A 832 -91.21 -132.90 61.01
CA ILE A 832 -92.21 -133.76 61.64
C ILE A 832 -92.66 -134.91 60.72
N GLN A 833 -92.68 -134.70 59.40
CA GLN A 833 -93.01 -135.74 58.41
C GLN A 833 -91.87 -136.74 58.19
N LEU A 834 -90.61 -136.30 58.40
CA LEU A 834 -89.42 -137.13 58.22
C LEU A 834 -89.19 -138.10 59.40
N GLU A 835 -89.56 -137.70 60.62
CA GLU A 835 -89.57 -138.56 61.80
C GLU A 835 -90.59 -139.72 61.69
N GLN A 836 -91.73 -139.50 61.03
CA GLN A 836 -92.75 -140.53 60.80
C GLN A 836 -92.30 -141.61 59.79
N CYS A 837 -91.53 -141.22 58.76
CA CYS A 837 -90.95 -142.16 57.79
C CYS A 837 -89.77 -142.97 58.37
N GLN A 838 -89.05 -142.45 59.37
CA GLN A 838 -87.97 -143.18 60.04
C GLN A 838 -88.49 -144.20 61.07
N ALA A 839 -89.69 -144.00 61.63
CA ALA A 839 -90.34 -144.93 62.56
C ALA A 839 -90.85 -146.23 61.91
N GLN A 840 -91.17 -146.23 60.60
CA GLN A 840 -91.57 -147.43 59.85
C GLN A 840 -90.38 -148.30 59.39
N LYS A 841 -89.13 -147.84 59.58
CA LYS A 841 -87.91 -148.56 59.17
C LYS A 841 -87.26 -149.36 60.32
N ALA A 842 -87.85 -149.33 61.51
CA ALA A 842 -87.39 -150.02 62.71
C ALA A 842 -88.21 -151.29 63.06
N GLN A 843 -89.18 -151.67 62.22
CA GLN A 843 -89.74 -153.03 62.09
C GLN A 843 -89.29 -153.61 60.75
#